data_AF-A0A9X1YN19-F1
#
_entry.id   AF-A0A9X1YN19-F1
#
_cell.length_a   1.000
_cell.length_b   1.000
_cell.length_c   1.000
_cell.angle_alpha   90.00
_cell.angle_beta   90.00
_cell.angle_gamma   90.00
#
_symmetry.space_group_name_H-M   'P 1'
#
loop_
_entity.id
_entity.type
_entity.pdbx_description
1 polymer ?
#
loop_
_entity_poly.entity_id
_entity_poly.type
_entity_poly.pdbx_seq_one_letter_code
_entity_poly.pdbx_strand_id
1 'polypeptide(L)'
;MTSHLLRTSVLAACLAVSLGARAATPSFEQVRGSYRSSETVLLDRHGQPVQTVRTDAHARRGAWVPLAQISPALRAAAIASEDQRFLQHAGVDWTAVAGAAIGRANAGGTRGASTITMQLAGLLDPDLALPRGGRSVTAKIEQAAAALRIERTWSKEQILEAWLNLVPFRGEQVGVAAMSQALFQKAPSGLNAEEAAIAAALLRAPNAAPALVGQRACGVLKVQGRGDACATAQGFAELVLSRAPTATVDAGDQLAPHFARQVLKTLGKAPPPGALRTTLDAGTQRRARDALRQQLAELRDRDVEDGAVIVLDNATGDVLAWVGSSGELSQAAAVDAVVAPRQAGSTLKPFLYEQAIEQRWLTAASVLEDTPARLHTPSGLYIPQNYDHDFKGAVTVRTALGSSLNVPAVRTAVMVSPDRFARRLVALGLPIRKPGDFYGYSIALGSPEVTLLSLANAYRALANGGVVGAPRLRPSDTAPGTRVMAAAPSFIVADILADNGARVPTFGLDNALATRYWSAVKTGTSKDMRDNWCVGFSARYTVGVWVGNAGGAPMHAVSGVTGAAPVWRTVMDALQRSDVAADHPGRVLRAGTGDARAPAALASGVPTPPDGLVAQPVSFDGQLEAPRTEWFLAGTETARVTPASPAGAAQRMIVSPDDRSVVALDPDIPPAVQRLRFEAVAPAPAGAAWRLDGKRLGAARPLPWSPWPGHHVLELVDARGVALDTVSFDVRGAQAKTPGAAAVRGGTKTSRLPAKPVS
;
A
#
# COMPACT_ATOMS: atom_id res chain seq x y z
N MET A 1 15.64 53.00 63.82
CA MET A 1 14.39 52.51 63.18
C MET A 1 14.24 52.91 61.70
N THR A 2 14.95 53.92 61.20
CA THR A 2 14.87 54.41 59.81
C THR A 2 15.54 53.51 58.75
N SER A 3 16.62 52.79 59.09
CA SER A 3 17.33 51.88 58.17
C SER A 3 16.54 50.62 57.78
N HIS A 4 15.72 50.09 58.69
CA HIS A 4 14.87 48.92 58.41
C HIS A 4 13.69 49.26 57.49
N LEU A 5 13.09 50.44 57.64
CA LEU A 5 12.00 50.93 56.79
C LEU A 5 12.46 51.26 55.37
N LEU A 6 13.69 51.78 55.21
CA LEU A 6 14.27 52.01 53.89
C LEU A 6 14.60 50.70 53.16
N ARG A 7 15.15 49.71 53.87
CA ARG A 7 15.46 48.39 53.30
C ARG A 7 14.20 47.60 52.91
N THR A 8 13.12 47.66 53.68
CA THR A 8 11.85 47.03 53.30
C THR A 8 11.18 47.73 52.12
N SER A 9 11.29 49.07 52.04
CA SER A 9 10.72 49.85 50.93
C SER A 9 11.47 49.60 49.62
N VAL A 10 12.81 49.49 49.67
CA VAL A 10 13.64 49.14 48.49
C VAL A 10 13.42 47.68 48.08
N LEU A 11 13.28 46.74 49.01
CA LEU A 11 12.92 45.35 48.66
C LEU A 11 11.54 45.28 48.02
N ALA A 12 10.54 46.02 48.53
CA ALA A 12 9.20 46.06 47.96
C ALA A 12 9.17 46.72 46.57
N ALA A 13 9.96 47.78 46.37
CA ALA A 13 10.11 48.44 45.08
C ALA A 13 10.84 47.53 44.06
N CYS A 14 11.90 46.84 44.46
CA CYS A 14 12.58 45.87 43.60
C CYS A 14 11.70 44.66 43.26
N LEU A 15 10.87 44.19 44.19
CA LEU A 15 9.89 43.12 43.95
C LEU A 15 8.78 43.58 42.99
N ALA A 16 8.31 44.82 43.12
CA ALA A 16 7.33 45.42 42.22
C ALA A 16 7.89 45.63 40.80
N VAL A 17 9.16 46.01 40.67
CA VAL A 17 9.86 46.17 39.38
C VAL A 17 10.14 44.81 38.73
N SER A 18 10.52 43.78 39.49
CA SER A 18 10.66 42.41 38.96
C SER A 18 9.32 41.78 38.54
N LEU A 19 8.21 42.16 39.19
CA LEU A 19 6.84 41.75 38.81
C LEU A 19 6.34 42.43 37.52
N GLY A 20 6.92 43.58 37.16
CA GLY A 20 6.57 44.37 35.96
C GLY A 20 7.40 44.05 34.71
N ALA A 21 8.59 43.46 34.86
CA ALA A 21 9.51 43.18 33.76
C ALA A 21 9.31 41.81 33.07
N ARG A 22 8.34 41.01 33.54
CA ARG A 22 7.99 39.71 32.94
C ARG A 22 7.05 39.96 31.75
N ALA A 23 7.33 39.29 30.63
CA ALA A 23 6.70 39.51 29.32
C ALA A 23 5.17 39.74 29.39
N ALA A 24 4.67 40.61 28.50
CA ALA A 24 3.24 40.88 28.38
C ALA A 24 2.45 39.56 28.30
N THR A 25 1.41 39.42 29.14
CA THR A 25 0.52 38.26 29.13
C THR A 25 -0.05 38.09 27.72
N PRO A 26 0.04 36.89 27.10
CA PRO A 26 -0.50 36.68 25.77
C PRO A 26 -2.00 36.98 25.76
N SER A 27 -2.50 37.52 24.66
CA SER A 27 -3.94 37.69 24.43
C SER A 27 -4.61 36.34 24.21
N PHE A 28 -5.91 36.27 24.45
CA PHE A 28 -6.71 35.07 24.19
C PHE A 28 -6.56 34.56 22.75
N GLU A 29 -6.58 35.48 21.77
CA GLU A 29 -6.40 35.12 20.36
C GLU A 29 -4.99 34.59 20.05
N GLN A 30 -3.94 35.09 20.72
CA GLN A 30 -2.60 34.53 20.59
C GLN A 30 -2.51 33.12 21.17
N VAL A 31 -3.14 32.86 22.32
CA VAL A 31 -3.18 31.51 22.92
C VAL A 31 -3.97 30.55 22.02
N ARG A 32 -5.15 30.95 21.57
CA ARG A 32 -5.98 30.15 20.66
C ARG A 32 -5.29 29.90 19.31
N GLY A 33 -4.65 30.91 18.73
CA GLY A 33 -3.94 30.81 17.46
C GLY A 33 -2.62 30.03 17.53
N SER A 34 -1.97 29.98 18.70
CA SER A 34 -0.77 29.17 18.95
C SER A 34 -1.09 27.74 19.40
N TYR A 35 -2.33 27.46 19.81
CA TYR A 35 -2.76 26.12 20.20
C TYR A 35 -2.56 25.11 19.05
N ARG A 36 -2.06 23.93 19.40
CA ARG A 36 -1.87 22.81 18.47
C ARG A 36 -2.47 21.55 19.05
N SER A 37 -3.39 20.95 18.30
CA SER A 37 -3.85 19.59 18.57
C SER A 37 -2.67 18.62 18.50
N SER A 38 -2.74 17.53 19.26
CA SER A 38 -1.80 16.42 19.15
C SER A 38 -2.11 15.50 17.98
N GLU A 39 -3.17 15.80 17.22
CA GLU A 39 -3.68 15.01 16.13
C GLU A 39 -3.71 15.87 14.85
N THR A 40 -3.44 15.23 13.72
CA THR A 40 -3.55 15.82 12.39
C THR A 40 -4.67 15.12 11.65
N VAL A 41 -5.65 15.90 11.19
CA VAL A 41 -6.75 15.40 10.37
C VAL A 41 -6.36 15.51 8.90
N LEU A 42 -6.31 14.38 8.20
CA LEU A 42 -6.16 14.36 6.76
C LEU A 42 -7.51 14.59 6.11
N LEU A 43 -7.53 15.56 5.21
CA LEU A 43 -8.69 15.89 4.40
C LEU A 43 -8.47 15.37 2.98
N ASP A 44 -9.53 14.86 2.37
CA ASP A 44 -9.57 14.54 0.96
C ASP A 44 -9.49 15.81 0.10
N ARG A 45 -9.49 15.63 -1.22
CA ARG A 45 -9.41 16.72 -2.18
C ARG A 45 -10.63 17.65 -2.14
N HIS A 46 -11.74 17.23 -1.54
CA HIS A 46 -12.99 17.99 -1.36
C HIS A 46 -13.15 18.56 0.06
N GLY A 47 -12.17 18.35 0.95
CA GLY A 47 -12.18 18.84 2.33
C GLY A 47 -12.85 17.90 3.34
N GLN A 48 -13.22 16.67 2.95
CA GLN A 48 -13.79 15.68 3.85
C GLN A 48 -12.71 14.96 4.66
N PRO A 49 -12.86 14.76 5.98
CA PRO A 49 -11.94 13.96 6.77
C PRO A 49 -11.85 12.51 6.25
N VAL A 50 -10.64 11.99 6.08
CA VAL A 50 -10.39 10.61 5.63
C VAL A 50 -9.54 9.78 6.59
N GLN A 51 -8.79 10.45 7.45
CA GLN A 51 -7.94 9.80 8.44
C GLN A 51 -7.54 10.83 9.49
N THR A 52 -7.51 10.43 10.75
CA THR A 52 -6.91 11.24 11.83
C THR A 52 -5.71 10.48 12.39
N VAL A 53 -4.58 11.15 12.54
CA VAL A 53 -3.35 10.53 13.05
C VAL A 53 -2.82 11.32 14.23
N ARG A 54 -2.42 10.62 15.29
CA ARG A 54 -1.70 11.24 16.40
C ARG A 54 -0.28 11.61 15.95
N THR A 55 0.04 12.89 16.05
CA THR A 55 1.33 13.46 15.64
C THR A 55 2.17 14.01 16.79
N ASP A 56 1.58 14.19 17.98
CA ASP A 56 2.30 14.47 19.22
C ASP A 56 2.06 13.33 20.23
N ALA A 57 3.13 12.66 20.65
CA ALA A 57 3.08 11.55 21.59
C ALA A 57 3.13 12.00 23.06
N HIS A 58 3.49 13.26 23.37
CA HIS A 58 3.68 13.72 24.74
C HIS A 58 2.38 14.04 25.49
N ALA A 59 1.36 14.46 24.76
CA ALA A 59 0.02 14.71 25.30
C ALA A 59 -1.03 14.43 24.24
N ARG A 60 -2.25 14.17 24.68
CA ARG A 60 -3.42 14.02 23.83
C ARG A 60 -4.30 15.25 23.95
N ARG A 61 -4.24 16.10 22.94
CA ARG A 61 -4.95 17.38 22.79
C ARG A 61 -5.86 17.31 21.56
N GLY A 62 -7.16 17.44 21.75
CA GLY A 62 -8.11 17.54 20.64
C GLY A 62 -8.06 18.92 19.96
N ALA A 63 -9.00 19.20 19.06
CA ALA A 63 -9.20 20.56 18.52
C ALA A 63 -9.60 21.55 19.62
N TRP A 64 -9.31 22.84 19.42
CA TRP A 64 -9.78 23.90 20.32
C TRP A 64 -11.30 24.02 20.24
N VAL A 65 -11.98 23.99 21.39
CA VAL A 65 -13.44 24.01 21.48
C VAL A 65 -13.89 25.36 22.00
N PRO A 66 -14.67 26.13 21.21
CA PRO A 66 -15.29 27.35 21.70
C PRO A 66 -16.22 27.08 22.89
N LEU A 67 -16.30 28.00 23.85
CA LEU A 67 -17.09 27.81 25.08
C LEU A 67 -18.57 27.51 24.80
N ALA A 68 -19.11 28.09 23.73
CA ALA A 68 -20.48 27.85 23.27
C ALA A 68 -20.73 26.38 22.89
N GLN A 69 -19.70 25.65 22.46
CA GLN A 69 -19.75 24.23 22.11
C GLN A 69 -19.38 23.31 23.28
N ILE A 70 -19.17 23.85 24.49
CA ILE A 70 -18.96 23.07 25.70
C ILE A 70 -20.28 22.93 26.45
N SER A 71 -20.60 21.73 26.93
CA SER A 71 -21.84 21.49 27.69
C SER A 71 -22.01 22.51 28.84
N PRO A 72 -23.19 23.15 28.97
CA PRO A 72 -23.50 24.00 30.12
C PRO A 72 -23.32 23.26 31.46
N ALA A 73 -23.61 21.95 31.49
CA ALA A 73 -23.45 21.13 32.69
C ALA A 73 -21.98 21.03 33.10
N LEU A 74 -21.06 20.88 32.13
CA LEU A 74 -19.62 20.87 32.38
C LEU A 74 -19.12 22.23 32.87
N ARG A 75 -19.57 23.32 32.24
CA ARG A 75 -19.22 24.67 32.67
C ARG A 75 -19.61 24.90 34.14
N ALA A 76 -20.84 24.55 34.50
CA ALA A 76 -21.34 24.67 35.87
C ALA A 76 -20.60 23.73 36.84
N ALA A 77 -20.28 22.50 36.44
CA ALA A 77 -19.60 21.52 37.29
C ALA A 77 -18.15 21.92 37.59
N ALA A 78 -17.44 22.41 36.58
CA ALA A 78 -16.07 22.88 36.73
C ALA A 78 -15.99 24.09 37.68
N ILE A 79 -16.88 25.08 37.50
CA ILE A 79 -16.98 26.25 38.41
C ILE A 79 -17.34 25.78 39.83
N ALA A 80 -18.34 24.92 39.99
CA ALA A 80 -18.77 24.43 41.31
C ALA A 80 -17.67 23.64 42.06
N SER A 81 -16.82 22.93 41.31
CA SER A 81 -15.73 22.10 41.86
C SER A 81 -14.48 22.90 42.17
N GLU A 82 -14.03 23.76 41.26
CA GLU A 82 -12.72 24.42 41.32
C GLU A 82 -12.79 25.85 41.87
N ASP A 83 -13.85 26.60 41.57
CA ASP A 83 -13.92 28.04 41.84
C ASP A 83 -15.37 28.57 41.91
N GLN A 84 -16.06 28.30 43.02
CA GLN A 84 -17.50 28.59 43.18
C GLN A 84 -17.86 30.07 43.03
N ARG A 85 -16.89 30.97 43.27
CA ARG A 85 -17.07 32.42 43.14
C ARG A 85 -16.34 32.99 41.92
N PHE A 86 -16.05 32.14 40.93
CA PHE A 86 -15.32 32.52 39.71
C PHE A 86 -15.83 33.82 39.07
N LEU A 87 -17.16 34.00 39.01
CA LEU A 87 -17.78 35.18 38.41
C LEU A 87 -17.74 36.44 39.30
N GLN A 88 -17.38 36.31 40.57
CA GLN A 88 -17.49 37.36 41.60
C GLN A 88 -16.15 38.01 41.96
N HIS A 89 -15.02 37.39 41.61
CA HIS A 89 -13.68 37.94 41.89
C HIS A 89 -12.93 38.33 40.60
N ALA A 90 -11.89 39.15 40.71
CA ALA A 90 -11.01 39.51 39.60
C ALA A 90 -9.68 38.76 39.71
N GLY A 91 -9.65 37.47 39.36
CA GLY A 91 -8.45 36.64 39.38
C GLY A 91 -8.10 35.94 40.69
N VAL A 92 -8.18 36.63 41.84
CA VAL A 92 -7.89 36.04 43.15
C VAL A 92 -9.11 36.14 44.06
N ASP A 93 -9.53 35.02 44.63
CA ASP A 93 -10.57 35.00 45.66
C ASP A 93 -9.95 35.24 47.05
N TRP A 94 -9.87 36.51 47.44
CA TRP A 94 -9.34 36.94 48.75
C TRP A 94 -10.11 36.35 49.93
N THR A 95 -11.41 36.12 49.77
CA THR A 95 -12.22 35.51 50.83
C THR A 95 -11.91 34.02 50.98
N ALA A 96 -11.63 33.30 49.89
CA ALA A 96 -11.13 31.93 49.96
C ALA A 96 -9.70 31.85 50.50
N VAL A 97 -8.84 32.81 50.16
CA VAL A 97 -7.47 32.92 50.71
C VAL A 97 -7.50 33.12 52.22
N ALA A 98 -8.30 34.07 52.72
CA ALA A 98 -8.46 34.30 54.16
C ALA A 98 -9.04 33.07 54.87
N GLY A 99 -10.09 32.45 54.30
CA GLY A 99 -10.67 31.22 54.84
C GLY A 99 -9.70 30.03 54.87
N ALA A 100 -8.85 29.88 53.86
CA ALA A 100 -7.83 28.83 53.82
C ALA A 100 -6.69 29.07 54.83
N ALA A 101 -6.32 30.34 55.07
CA ALA A 101 -5.33 30.70 56.09
C ALA A 101 -5.84 30.41 57.51
N ILE A 102 -7.08 30.80 57.82
CA ILE A 102 -7.75 30.50 59.09
C ILE A 102 -7.95 28.99 59.27
N GLY A 103 -8.36 28.29 58.20
CA GLY A 103 -8.54 26.85 58.19
C GLY A 103 -7.25 26.10 58.55
N ARG A 104 -6.12 26.46 57.93
CA ARG A 104 -4.80 25.87 58.24
C ARG A 104 -4.33 26.11 59.67
N ALA A 105 -4.75 27.20 60.30
CA ALA A 105 -4.40 27.52 61.68
C ALA A 105 -5.20 26.71 62.70
N ASN A 106 -6.44 26.31 62.37
CA ASN A 106 -7.38 25.73 63.34
C ASN A 106 -7.65 24.23 63.17
N ALA A 107 -7.33 23.62 62.02
CA ALA A 107 -7.34 22.17 61.82
C ALA A 107 -6.52 21.87 60.56
N GLY A 108 -5.84 20.73 60.46
CA GLY A 108 -4.97 20.35 59.32
C GLY A 108 -5.63 20.24 57.92
N GLY A 109 -6.74 20.93 57.67
CA GLY A 109 -7.46 20.97 56.40
C GLY A 109 -6.69 21.71 55.30
N THR A 110 -6.45 21.01 54.20
CA THR A 110 -5.85 21.52 52.97
C THR A 110 -6.92 21.95 51.97
N ARG A 111 -7.66 23.03 52.27
CA ARG A 111 -8.41 23.75 51.22
C ARG A 111 -7.42 24.57 50.39
N GLY A 112 -7.38 24.33 49.09
CA GLY A 112 -6.59 25.12 48.15
C GLY A 112 -7.30 26.44 47.83
N ALA A 113 -6.58 27.55 47.92
CA ALA A 113 -7.10 28.89 47.59
C ALA A 113 -6.78 29.33 46.15
N SER A 114 -6.55 28.38 45.24
CA SER A 114 -6.20 28.69 43.84
C SER A 114 -7.47 28.74 42.98
N THR A 115 -7.68 29.87 42.29
CA THR A 115 -8.81 30.10 41.37
C THR A 115 -8.55 29.52 39.98
N ILE A 116 -9.57 29.43 39.13
CA ILE A 116 -9.42 29.01 37.73
C ILE A 116 -8.40 29.89 36.99
N THR A 117 -8.46 31.21 37.20
CA THR A 117 -7.54 32.17 36.56
C THR A 117 -6.09 31.96 37.01
N MET A 118 -5.86 31.65 38.30
CA MET A 118 -4.52 31.31 38.79
C MET A 118 -4.00 30.00 38.18
N GLN A 119 -4.85 28.98 38.07
CA GLN A 119 -4.48 27.74 37.39
C GLN A 119 -4.13 28.00 35.92
N LEU A 120 -4.93 28.80 35.20
CA LEU A 120 -4.68 29.20 33.82
C LEU A 120 -3.32 29.90 33.67
N ALA A 121 -2.97 30.82 34.56
CA ALA A 121 -1.67 31.49 34.52
C ALA A 121 -0.50 30.51 34.53
N GLY A 122 -0.58 29.43 35.31
CA GLY A 122 0.44 28.37 35.33
C GLY A 122 0.42 27.44 34.12
N LEU A 123 -0.70 27.37 33.39
CA LEU A 123 -0.79 26.62 32.12
C LEU A 123 -0.22 27.42 30.94
N LEU A 124 -0.30 28.76 30.99
CA LEU A 124 0.22 29.65 29.95
C LEU A 124 1.72 29.91 30.08
N ASP A 125 2.25 29.91 31.30
CA ASP A 125 3.67 30.14 31.58
C ASP A 125 4.21 29.02 32.49
N PRO A 126 5.07 28.12 31.96
CA PRO A 126 5.67 27.04 32.73
C PRO A 126 6.47 27.51 33.95
N ASP A 127 7.02 28.73 33.93
CA ASP A 127 7.74 29.27 35.08
C ASP A 127 6.78 29.64 36.23
N LEU A 128 5.51 29.90 35.91
CA LEU A 128 4.44 30.13 36.88
C LEU A 128 3.75 28.84 37.31
N ALA A 129 4.12 27.69 36.71
CA ALA A 129 3.61 26.39 37.12
C ALA A 129 4.19 26.03 38.50
N LEU A 130 3.31 25.70 39.45
CA LEU A 130 3.73 25.34 40.81
C LEU A 130 4.56 24.03 40.79
N PRO A 131 5.78 23.99 41.36
CA PRO A 131 6.62 22.80 41.37
C PRO A 131 5.94 21.60 42.06
N ARG A 132 6.18 20.37 41.58
CA ARG A 132 5.63 19.12 42.14
C ARG A 132 6.00 18.87 43.61
N GLY A 133 7.02 19.54 44.14
CA GLY A 133 7.44 19.51 45.56
C GLY A 133 6.96 20.70 46.41
N GLY A 134 6.15 21.59 45.82
CA GLY A 134 5.43 22.71 46.44
C GLY A 134 6.07 23.36 47.66
N ARG A 135 6.76 24.50 47.49
CA ARG A 135 6.95 25.54 48.53
C ARG A 135 7.79 26.71 47.99
N SER A 136 7.20 27.58 47.18
CA SER A 136 7.62 28.97 47.23
C SER A 136 6.37 29.84 47.27
N VAL A 137 6.22 30.58 48.38
CA VAL A 137 5.16 31.59 48.52
C VAL A 137 5.30 32.63 47.40
N THR A 138 6.53 32.89 46.95
CA THR A 138 6.86 33.74 45.82
C THR A 138 6.23 33.27 44.51
N ALA A 139 6.34 32.00 44.11
CA ALA A 139 5.69 31.52 42.88
C ALA A 139 4.16 31.65 42.94
N LYS A 140 3.57 31.46 44.13
CA LYS A 140 2.13 31.65 44.32
C LYS A 140 1.70 33.11 44.21
N ILE A 141 2.53 34.05 44.68
CA ILE A 141 2.32 35.50 44.51
C ILE A 141 2.47 35.89 43.03
N GLU A 142 3.47 35.37 42.34
CA GLU A 142 3.69 35.61 40.91
C GLU A 142 2.52 35.08 40.06
N GLN A 143 2.02 33.88 40.38
CA GLN A 143 0.82 33.32 39.77
C GLN A 143 -0.43 34.17 40.03
N ALA A 144 -0.60 34.69 41.26
CA ALA A 144 -1.70 35.59 41.60
C ALA A 144 -1.61 36.94 40.85
N ALA A 145 -0.41 37.51 40.74
CA ALA A 145 -0.17 38.73 39.97
C ALA A 145 -0.44 38.53 38.47
N ALA A 146 -0.06 37.37 37.91
CA ALA A 146 -0.38 37.01 36.54
C ALA A 146 -1.89 36.82 36.32
N ALA A 147 -2.60 36.18 37.26
CA ALA A 147 -4.06 36.05 37.21
C ALA A 147 -4.77 37.42 37.17
N LEU A 148 -4.30 38.37 37.97
CA LEU A 148 -4.81 39.75 37.95
C LEU A 148 -4.57 40.45 36.60
N ARG A 149 -3.44 40.19 35.93
CA ARG A 149 -3.18 40.72 34.58
C ARG A 149 -4.07 40.09 33.52
N ILE A 150 -4.28 38.78 33.58
CA ILE A 150 -5.19 38.07 32.67
C ILE A 150 -6.60 38.66 32.78
N GLU A 151 -7.14 38.84 33.99
CA GLU A 151 -8.51 39.35 34.22
C GLU A 151 -8.72 40.82 33.82
N ARG A 152 -7.65 41.59 33.63
CA ARG A 152 -7.75 42.95 33.08
C ARG A 152 -7.95 42.97 31.57
N THR A 153 -7.55 41.91 30.88
CA THR A 153 -7.47 41.87 29.41
C THR A 153 -8.36 40.79 28.79
N TRP A 154 -8.75 39.78 29.56
CA TRP A 154 -9.58 38.66 29.12
C TRP A 154 -10.93 38.68 29.84
N SER A 155 -12.00 38.31 29.13
CA SER A 155 -13.31 38.10 29.74
C SER A 155 -13.36 36.77 30.53
N LYS A 156 -14.33 36.65 31.46
CA LYS A 156 -14.56 35.40 32.21
C LYS A 156 -14.83 34.21 31.30
N GLU A 157 -15.52 34.44 30.19
CA GLU A 157 -15.79 33.42 29.17
C GLU A 157 -14.50 32.97 28.49
N GLN A 158 -13.63 33.91 28.09
CA GLN A 158 -12.33 33.61 27.47
C GLN A 158 -11.41 32.84 28.43
N ILE A 159 -11.39 33.21 29.71
CA ILE A 159 -10.62 32.53 30.76
C ILE A 159 -11.10 31.08 30.91
N LEU A 160 -12.41 30.89 31.05
CA LEU A 160 -13.00 29.56 31.21
C LEU A 160 -12.78 28.69 29.96
N GLU A 161 -12.95 29.27 28.76
CA GLU A 161 -12.70 28.60 27.48
C GLU A 161 -11.26 28.10 27.39
N ALA A 162 -10.29 28.98 27.63
CA ALA A 162 -8.89 28.63 27.51
C ALA A 162 -8.48 27.59 28.56
N TRP A 163 -8.93 27.76 29.81
CA TRP A 163 -8.63 26.81 30.87
C TRP A 163 -9.21 25.43 30.59
N LEU A 164 -10.47 25.32 30.13
CA LEU A 164 -11.07 24.04 29.76
C LEU A 164 -10.38 23.35 28.58
N ASN A 165 -9.72 24.11 27.69
CA ASN A 165 -8.95 23.54 26.58
C ASN A 165 -7.50 23.17 26.96
N LEU A 166 -6.96 23.70 28.07
CA LEU A 166 -5.56 23.53 28.45
C LEU A 166 -5.35 22.65 29.68
N VAL A 167 -6.38 22.45 30.51
CA VAL A 167 -6.25 21.72 31.78
C VAL A 167 -6.08 20.20 31.54
N PRO A 168 -5.13 19.53 32.23
CA PRO A 168 -5.02 18.08 32.17
C PRO A 168 -6.16 17.40 32.95
N PHE A 169 -6.74 16.36 32.38
CA PHE A 169 -7.85 15.62 33.00
C PHE A 169 -7.45 14.26 33.55
N ARG A 170 -6.83 13.39 32.74
CA ARG A 170 -6.39 12.04 33.17
C ARG A 170 -5.37 11.47 32.21
N GLY A 171 -4.32 10.85 32.74
CA GLY A 171 -3.24 10.28 31.92
C GLY A 171 -2.62 11.34 31.01
N GLU A 172 -2.67 11.10 29.70
CA GLU A 172 -2.18 12.01 28.67
C GLU A 172 -3.23 13.03 28.18
N GLN A 173 -4.48 12.97 28.65
CA GLN A 173 -5.59 13.78 28.16
C GLN A 173 -5.47 15.23 28.65
N VAL A 174 -5.40 16.16 27.70
CA VAL A 174 -5.32 17.61 27.94
C VAL A 174 -6.46 18.29 27.20
N GLY A 175 -7.25 19.05 27.96
CA GLY A 175 -8.39 19.78 27.47
C GLY A 175 -9.67 18.95 27.33
N VAL A 176 -10.79 19.67 27.22
CA VAL A 176 -12.13 19.10 27.18
C VAL A 176 -12.36 18.18 25.97
N ALA A 177 -11.86 18.54 24.78
CA ALA A 177 -12.02 17.73 23.58
C ALA A 177 -11.46 16.32 23.74
N ALA A 178 -10.22 16.22 24.23
CA ALA A 178 -9.57 14.94 24.44
C ALA A 178 -10.26 14.12 25.54
N MET A 179 -10.65 14.78 26.63
CA MET A 179 -11.32 14.13 27.76
C MET A 179 -12.71 13.60 27.41
N SER A 180 -13.58 14.43 26.81
CA SER A 180 -14.95 14.05 26.46
C SER A 180 -14.98 12.82 25.55
N GLN A 181 -14.06 12.80 24.58
CA GLN A 181 -13.96 11.71 23.64
C GLN A 181 -13.35 10.45 24.26
N ALA A 182 -12.26 10.58 25.02
CA ALA A 182 -11.56 9.43 25.61
C ALA A 182 -12.32 8.75 26.74
N LEU A 183 -13.07 9.52 27.54
CA LEU A 183 -13.83 8.98 28.67
C LEU A 183 -15.27 8.62 28.31
N PHE A 184 -15.93 9.44 27.48
CA PHE A 184 -17.38 9.32 27.26
C PHE A 184 -17.76 9.03 25.80
N GLN A 185 -16.81 9.03 24.86
CA GLN A 185 -17.07 8.88 23.41
C GLN A 185 -18.12 9.88 22.90
N LYS A 186 -18.04 11.12 23.39
CA LYS A 186 -18.98 12.20 23.09
C LYS A 186 -18.26 13.48 22.71
N ALA A 187 -18.91 14.26 21.86
CA ALA A 187 -18.55 15.67 21.68
C ALA A 187 -18.67 16.44 23.01
N PRO A 188 -17.81 17.45 23.27
CA PRO A 188 -17.86 18.28 24.48
C PRO A 188 -19.22 18.92 24.79
N SER A 189 -20.03 19.19 23.76
CA SER A 189 -21.39 19.72 23.88
C SER A 189 -22.40 18.69 24.42
N GLY A 190 -22.15 17.40 24.22
CA GLY A 190 -23.08 16.31 24.52
C GLY A 190 -22.97 15.73 25.93
N LEU A 191 -22.10 16.29 26.79
CA LEU A 191 -21.93 15.81 28.17
C LEU A 191 -23.14 16.15 29.04
N ASN A 192 -23.71 15.15 29.71
CA ASN A 192 -24.74 15.35 30.73
C ASN A 192 -24.12 15.78 32.08
N ALA A 193 -24.94 15.96 33.13
CA ALA A 193 -24.44 16.47 34.40
C ALA A 193 -23.62 15.45 35.19
N GLU A 194 -23.95 14.16 35.08
CA GLU A 194 -23.22 13.07 35.72
C GLU A 194 -21.81 12.98 35.14
N GLU A 195 -21.69 12.99 33.81
CA GLU A 195 -20.44 13.04 33.05
C GLU A 195 -19.62 14.30 33.38
N ALA A 196 -20.30 15.46 33.41
CA ALA A 196 -19.70 16.73 33.79
C ALA A 196 -19.14 16.73 35.22
N ALA A 197 -19.87 16.14 36.17
CA ALA A 197 -19.43 16.05 37.56
C ALA A 197 -18.21 15.12 37.71
N ILE A 198 -18.16 14.01 36.97
CA ILE A 198 -16.99 13.13 36.90
C ILE A 198 -15.80 13.86 36.29
N ALA A 199 -15.99 14.56 35.17
CA ALA A 199 -14.94 15.36 34.54
C ALA A 199 -14.40 16.44 35.48
N ALA A 200 -15.28 17.17 36.17
CA ALA A 200 -14.90 18.18 37.14
C ALA A 200 -14.14 17.58 38.34
N ALA A 201 -14.53 16.39 38.82
CA ALA A 201 -13.86 15.69 39.91
C ALA A 201 -12.42 15.25 39.58
N LEU A 202 -12.10 15.06 38.28
CA LEU A 202 -10.76 14.70 37.80
C LEU A 202 -9.78 15.88 37.82
N LEU A 203 -10.24 17.12 37.67
CA LEU A 203 -9.40 18.32 37.60
C LEU A 203 -8.45 18.46 38.79
N ARG A 204 -8.96 18.24 40.00
CA ARG A 204 -8.18 18.33 41.24
C ARG A 204 -7.14 17.22 41.40
N ALA A 205 -7.43 16.02 40.90
CA ALA A 205 -6.50 14.90 40.96
C ALA A 205 -6.71 13.97 39.75
N PRO A 206 -6.04 14.26 38.62
CA PRO A 206 -6.28 13.60 37.33
C PRO A 206 -6.23 12.06 37.37
N ASN A 207 -5.34 11.52 38.19
CA ASN A 207 -5.09 10.08 38.29
C ASN A 207 -5.66 9.47 39.59
N ALA A 208 -6.67 10.09 40.19
CA ALA A 208 -7.36 9.52 41.35
C ALA A 208 -8.02 8.16 41.02
N ALA A 209 -8.16 7.32 42.04
CA ALA A 209 -8.85 6.04 41.95
C ALA A 209 -10.35 6.24 41.64
N PRO A 210 -11.00 5.33 40.88
CA PRO A 210 -12.39 5.54 40.42
C PRO A 210 -13.38 5.81 41.55
N ALA A 211 -13.31 5.07 42.66
CA ALA A 211 -14.17 5.28 43.83
C ALA A 211 -14.08 6.70 44.41
N LEU A 212 -12.86 7.26 44.47
CA LEU A 212 -12.64 8.64 44.95
C LEU A 212 -13.19 9.67 43.96
N VAL A 213 -13.09 9.41 42.66
CA VAL A 213 -13.70 10.27 41.63
C VAL A 213 -15.22 10.25 41.76
N GLY A 214 -15.84 9.08 41.91
CA GLY A 214 -17.28 8.95 42.12
C GLY A 214 -17.77 9.70 43.38
N GLN A 215 -17.05 9.58 44.49
CA GLN A 215 -17.34 10.33 45.72
C GLN A 215 -17.30 11.85 45.49
N ARG A 216 -16.29 12.34 44.78
CA ARG A 216 -16.13 13.78 44.47
C ARG A 216 -17.20 14.27 43.50
N ALA A 217 -17.52 13.48 42.46
CA ALA A 217 -18.58 13.79 41.51
C ALA A 217 -19.93 13.94 42.23
N CYS A 218 -20.24 13.06 43.18
CA CYS A 218 -21.42 13.21 44.04
C CYS A 218 -21.40 14.53 44.85
N GLY A 219 -20.24 14.96 45.34
CA GLY A 219 -20.08 16.26 45.99
C GLY A 219 -20.43 17.43 45.06
N VAL A 220 -19.94 17.40 43.82
CA VAL A 220 -20.25 18.42 42.79
C VAL A 220 -21.75 18.44 42.47
N LEU A 221 -22.36 17.26 42.26
CA LEU A 221 -23.80 17.14 42.00
C LEU A 221 -24.66 17.68 43.15
N LYS A 222 -24.28 17.43 44.41
CA LYS A 222 -24.97 17.98 45.59
C LYS A 222 -24.93 19.51 45.62
N VAL A 223 -23.80 20.12 45.30
CA VAL A 223 -23.67 21.59 45.20
C VAL A 223 -24.58 22.14 44.09
N GLN A 224 -24.82 21.36 43.03
CA GLN A 224 -25.72 21.70 41.94
C GLN A 224 -27.20 21.35 42.21
N GLY A 225 -27.55 20.87 43.41
CA GLY A 225 -28.92 20.47 43.75
C GLY A 225 -29.38 19.13 43.16
N ARG A 226 -28.45 18.29 42.69
CA ARG A 226 -28.69 16.99 42.03
C ARG A 226 -28.17 15.80 42.83
N GLY A 227 -28.38 15.81 44.14
CA GLY A 227 -27.87 14.77 45.04
C GLY A 227 -28.44 13.35 44.81
N ASP A 228 -29.59 13.27 44.16
CA ASP A 228 -30.28 12.05 43.73
C ASP A 228 -29.46 11.23 42.71
N ALA A 229 -28.65 11.88 41.87
CA ALA A 229 -27.82 11.24 40.86
C ALA A 229 -26.50 10.64 41.40
N CYS A 230 -26.23 10.74 42.71
CA CYS A 230 -24.96 10.33 43.32
C CYS A 230 -24.61 8.85 43.09
N ALA A 231 -25.57 7.94 43.31
CA ALA A 231 -25.32 6.50 43.16
C ALA A 231 -24.97 6.14 41.71
N THR A 232 -25.70 6.72 40.75
CA THR A 232 -25.46 6.56 39.32
C THR A 232 -24.10 7.12 38.92
N ALA A 233 -23.73 8.31 39.40
CA ALA A 233 -22.44 8.93 39.10
C ALA A 233 -21.26 8.12 39.66
N GLN A 234 -21.41 7.50 40.83
CA GLN A 234 -20.39 6.63 41.42
C GLN A 234 -20.16 5.37 40.57
N GLY A 235 -21.24 4.64 40.25
CA GLY A 235 -21.13 3.45 39.40
C GLY A 235 -20.60 3.76 37.99
N PHE A 236 -21.00 4.90 37.43
CA PHE A 236 -20.54 5.33 36.11
C PHE A 236 -19.06 5.75 36.11
N ALA A 237 -18.58 6.42 37.17
CA ALA A 237 -17.16 6.73 37.32
C ALA A 237 -16.30 5.46 37.36
N GLU A 238 -16.78 4.43 38.06
CA GLU A 238 -16.10 3.13 38.13
C GLU A 238 -16.06 2.44 36.77
N LEU A 239 -17.17 2.43 36.04
CA LEU A 239 -17.24 1.87 34.68
C LEU A 239 -16.29 2.58 33.71
N VAL A 240 -16.34 3.91 33.65
CA VAL A 240 -15.60 4.70 32.66
C VAL A 240 -14.10 4.69 32.94
N LEU A 241 -13.69 4.77 34.21
CA LEU A 241 -12.28 4.89 34.58
C LEU A 241 -11.56 3.54 34.71
N SER A 242 -12.29 2.43 34.76
CA SER A 242 -11.73 1.07 34.78
C SER A 242 -11.59 0.45 33.38
N ARG A 243 -12.17 1.05 32.35
CA ARG A 243 -11.95 0.65 30.95
C ARG A 243 -10.50 0.92 30.56
N ALA A 244 -9.86 -0.04 29.91
CA ALA A 244 -8.61 0.22 29.21
C ALA A 244 -8.85 1.37 28.21
N PRO A 245 -7.90 2.32 28.05
CA PRO A 245 -8.03 3.38 27.05
C PRO A 245 -8.30 2.72 25.70
N THR A 246 -9.48 2.93 25.14
CA THR A 246 -9.78 2.40 23.81
C THR A 246 -8.87 3.12 22.81
N ALA A 247 -8.03 2.35 22.11
CA ALA A 247 -7.10 2.88 21.11
C ALA A 247 -7.84 3.59 19.95
N THR A 248 -9.12 3.31 19.79
CA THR A 248 -10.02 3.95 18.83
C THR A 248 -10.71 5.12 19.49
N VAL A 249 -10.04 6.28 19.50
CA VAL A 249 -10.79 7.53 19.48
C VAL A 249 -11.57 7.52 18.18
N ASP A 250 -12.89 7.64 18.28
CA ASP A 250 -13.80 7.77 17.14
C ASP A 250 -13.49 9.10 16.42
N ALA A 251 -12.40 9.10 15.65
CA ALA A 251 -11.83 10.26 14.99
C ALA A 251 -12.40 10.41 13.57
N GLY A 252 -13.64 9.95 13.38
CA GLY A 252 -14.28 9.77 12.08
C GLY A 252 -13.73 8.58 11.30
N ASP A 253 -14.16 8.50 10.04
CA ASP A 253 -13.74 7.55 9.02
C ASP A 253 -12.20 7.36 9.00
N GLN A 254 -11.70 6.16 9.30
CA GLN A 254 -10.27 5.77 9.26
C GLN A 254 -9.95 5.04 7.95
N LEU A 255 -10.08 5.75 6.82
CA LEU A 255 -10.10 5.11 5.50
C LEU A 255 -8.71 4.78 4.97
N ALA A 256 -7.69 5.54 5.37
CA ALA A 256 -6.39 5.55 4.71
C ALA A 256 -5.20 5.64 5.69
N PRO A 257 -5.08 4.73 6.68
CA PRO A 257 -4.01 4.79 7.68
C PRO A 257 -2.61 4.68 7.05
N HIS A 258 -2.46 3.86 6.01
CA HIS A 258 -1.20 3.66 5.29
C HIS A 258 -0.79 4.92 4.53
N PHE A 259 -1.68 5.50 3.74
CA PHE A 259 -1.46 6.77 3.06
C PHE A 259 -1.08 7.87 4.03
N ALA A 260 -1.73 7.93 5.19
CA ALA A 260 -1.46 8.95 6.18
C ALA A 260 -0.03 8.87 6.73
N ARG A 261 0.47 7.66 6.97
CA ARG A 261 1.89 7.46 7.32
C ARG A 261 2.82 7.95 6.20
N GLN A 262 2.47 7.73 4.93
CA GLN A 262 3.30 8.18 3.81
C GLN A 262 3.30 9.71 3.66
N VAL A 263 2.14 10.36 3.66
CA VAL A 263 2.07 11.82 3.48
C VAL A 263 2.71 12.55 4.67
N LEU A 264 2.55 12.06 5.90
CA LEU A 264 3.19 12.66 7.07
C LEU A 264 4.72 12.56 7.02
N LYS A 265 5.27 11.45 6.49
CA LYS A 265 6.73 11.33 6.26
C LYS A 265 7.26 12.43 5.32
N THR A 266 6.45 12.89 4.36
CA THR A 266 6.86 13.97 3.44
C THR A 266 6.98 15.35 4.11
N LEU A 267 6.41 15.53 5.30
CA LEU A 267 6.54 16.77 6.08
C LEU A 267 7.92 16.88 6.77
N GLY A 268 8.69 15.79 6.84
CA GLY A 268 10.00 15.77 7.47
C GLY A 268 9.92 16.13 8.96
N LYS A 269 10.72 17.11 9.40
CA LYS A 269 10.75 17.60 10.79
C LYS A 269 9.79 18.77 11.05
N ALA A 270 9.07 19.25 10.02
CA ALA A 270 8.13 20.34 10.20
C ALA A 270 6.98 19.88 11.12
N PRO A 271 6.54 20.72 12.07
CA PRO A 271 5.38 20.39 12.90
C PRO A 271 4.16 20.21 11.99
N PRO A 272 3.46 19.08 12.07
CA PRO A 272 2.32 18.83 11.19
C PRO A 272 1.18 19.79 11.52
N PRO A 273 0.44 20.26 10.49
CA PRO A 273 -0.69 21.16 10.70
C PRO A 273 -1.85 20.41 11.37
N GLY A 274 -2.77 21.11 12.03
CA GLY A 274 -3.97 20.48 12.60
C GLY A 274 -4.86 19.80 11.55
N ALA A 275 -4.84 20.30 10.32
CA ALA A 275 -5.48 19.67 9.17
C ALA A 275 -4.56 19.70 7.94
N LEU A 276 -4.52 18.61 7.18
CA LEU A 276 -3.70 18.45 5.99
C LEU A 276 -4.56 18.02 4.80
N ARG A 277 -4.70 18.89 3.78
CA ARG A 277 -5.40 18.54 2.53
C ARG A 277 -4.53 17.67 1.63
N THR A 278 -5.12 16.60 1.11
CA THR A 278 -4.45 15.57 0.30
C THR A 278 -5.09 15.46 -1.08
N THR A 279 -4.54 14.61 -1.94
CA THR A 279 -5.11 14.31 -3.26
C THR A 279 -6.18 13.23 -3.24
N LEU A 280 -6.33 12.49 -2.14
CA LEU A 280 -7.29 11.39 -2.03
C LEU A 280 -8.71 11.87 -2.32
N ASP A 281 -9.52 10.98 -2.85
CA ASP A 281 -10.97 11.15 -2.95
C ASP A 281 -11.65 10.15 -2.02
N ALA A 282 -12.41 10.63 -1.02
CA ALA A 282 -12.99 9.76 0.00
C ALA A 282 -13.96 8.71 -0.59
N GLY A 283 -14.68 9.07 -1.65
CA GLY A 283 -15.59 8.16 -2.36
C GLY A 283 -14.85 7.01 -3.03
N THR A 284 -13.82 7.34 -3.81
CA THR A 284 -12.95 6.39 -4.52
C THR A 284 -12.21 5.50 -3.53
N GLN A 285 -11.67 6.07 -2.45
CA GLN A 285 -11.01 5.33 -1.37
C GLN A 285 -11.92 4.26 -0.76
N ARG A 286 -13.16 4.61 -0.39
CA ARG A 286 -14.13 3.64 0.16
C ARG A 286 -14.44 2.54 -0.84
N ARG A 287 -14.75 2.88 -2.09
CA ARG A 287 -15.06 1.90 -3.14
C ARG A 287 -13.89 0.94 -3.40
N ALA A 288 -12.66 1.44 -3.44
CA ALA A 288 -11.47 0.61 -3.60
C ALA A 288 -11.26 -0.35 -2.43
N ARG A 289 -11.43 0.14 -1.19
CA ARG A 289 -11.34 -0.68 0.02
C ARG A 289 -12.41 -1.76 0.03
N ASP A 290 -13.65 -1.40 -0.27
CA ASP A 290 -14.80 -2.29 -0.17
C ASP A 290 -14.73 -3.37 -1.28
N ALA A 291 -14.33 -3.01 -2.50
CA ALA A 291 -14.09 -3.95 -3.59
C ALA A 291 -12.98 -4.96 -3.23
N LEU A 292 -11.89 -4.49 -2.61
CA LEU A 292 -10.83 -5.38 -2.15
C LEU A 292 -11.33 -6.34 -1.06
N ARG A 293 -12.02 -5.82 -0.03
CA ARG A 293 -12.54 -6.65 1.08
C ARG A 293 -13.52 -7.70 0.59
N GLN A 294 -14.39 -7.37 -0.36
CA GLN A 294 -15.32 -8.32 -0.96
C GLN A 294 -14.57 -9.45 -1.66
N GLN A 295 -13.62 -9.12 -2.53
CA GLN A 295 -12.86 -10.16 -3.26
C GLN A 295 -12.09 -11.09 -2.32
N LEU A 296 -11.46 -10.54 -1.30
CA LEU A 296 -10.70 -11.35 -0.34
C LEU A 296 -11.61 -12.25 0.50
N ALA A 297 -12.83 -11.79 0.83
CA ALA A 297 -13.82 -12.64 1.49
C ALA A 297 -14.23 -13.83 0.62
N GLU A 298 -14.39 -13.63 -0.70
CA GLU A 298 -14.70 -14.70 -1.67
C GLU A 298 -13.53 -15.67 -1.87
N LEU A 299 -12.30 -15.23 -1.62
CA LEU A 299 -11.08 -16.03 -1.80
C LEU A 299 -10.51 -16.64 -0.50
N ARG A 300 -11.22 -16.49 0.62
CA ARG A 300 -10.71 -16.88 1.94
C ARG A 300 -10.26 -18.35 2.03
N ASP A 301 -10.95 -19.25 1.33
CA ASP A 301 -10.66 -20.69 1.31
C ASP A 301 -9.48 -21.08 0.39
N ARG A 302 -8.75 -20.08 -0.13
CA ARG A 302 -7.61 -20.26 -1.07
C ARG A 302 -6.29 -19.76 -0.49
N ASP A 303 -6.22 -19.62 0.83
CA ASP A 303 -5.06 -19.08 1.57
C ASP A 303 -4.64 -17.69 1.06
N VAL A 304 -5.61 -16.78 1.02
CA VAL A 304 -5.43 -15.36 0.64
C VAL A 304 -5.88 -14.46 1.78
N GLU A 305 -4.99 -13.62 2.30
CA GLU A 305 -5.29 -12.72 3.42
C GLU A 305 -5.14 -11.23 3.05
N ASP A 306 -4.24 -10.93 2.11
CA ASP A 306 -3.78 -9.57 1.87
C ASP A 306 -4.08 -9.06 0.46
N GLY A 307 -4.22 -7.75 0.38
CA GLY A 307 -4.21 -7.05 -0.89
C GLY A 307 -4.02 -5.54 -0.73
N ALA A 308 -3.83 -4.89 -1.86
CA ALA A 308 -3.66 -3.46 -1.96
C ALA A 308 -4.24 -2.92 -3.27
N VAL A 309 -4.70 -1.67 -3.22
CA VAL A 309 -5.23 -0.95 -4.37
C VAL A 309 -4.65 0.45 -4.39
N ILE A 310 -4.22 0.91 -5.57
CA ILE A 310 -3.86 2.30 -5.82
C ILE A 310 -4.59 2.82 -7.05
N VAL A 311 -5.06 4.05 -6.98
CA VAL A 311 -5.69 4.76 -8.10
C VAL A 311 -4.96 6.08 -8.33
N LEU A 312 -4.52 6.29 -9.57
CA LEU A 312 -3.82 7.49 -10.03
C LEU A 312 -4.65 8.21 -11.08
N ASP A 313 -4.73 9.53 -11.01
CA ASP A 313 -5.13 10.38 -12.13
C ASP A 313 -3.96 10.46 -13.14
N ASN A 314 -4.24 10.15 -14.40
CA ASN A 314 -3.20 10.08 -15.44
C ASN A 314 -2.60 11.46 -15.71
N ALA A 315 -3.43 12.48 -15.84
CA ALA A 315 -2.99 13.81 -16.24
C ALA A 315 -2.19 14.51 -15.13
N THR A 316 -2.70 14.47 -13.90
CA THR A 316 -2.09 15.23 -12.79
C THR A 316 -1.09 14.39 -11.99
N GLY A 317 -1.21 13.07 -12.02
CA GLY A 317 -0.48 12.17 -11.14
C GLY A 317 -1.01 12.14 -9.70
N ASP A 318 -2.17 12.74 -9.43
CA ASP A 318 -2.82 12.71 -8.12
C ASP A 318 -3.13 11.27 -7.69
N VAL A 319 -2.76 10.91 -6.46
CA VAL A 319 -3.23 9.66 -5.84
C VAL A 319 -4.66 9.88 -5.35
N LEU A 320 -5.62 9.22 -5.98
CA LEU A 320 -7.05 9.33 -5.65
C LEU A 320 -7.51 8.28 -4.63
N ALA A 321 -6.87 7.11 -4.61
CA ALA A 321 -7.06 6.10 -3.58
C ALA A 321 -5.76 5.34 -3.29
N TRP A 322 -5.58 4.96 -2.02
CA TRP A 322 -4.46 4.21 -1.48
C TRP A 322 -4.94 3.27 -0.38
N VAL A 323 -5.17 2.01 -0.74
CA VAL A 323 -5.53 0.93 0.18
C VAL A 323 -4.29 0.06 0.35
N GLY A 324 -3.61 0.20 1.49
CA GLY A 324 -2.34 -0.50 1.75
C GLY A 324 -2.47 -1.91 2.32
N SER A 325 -3.66 -2.29 2.79
CA SER A 325 -3.93 -3.59 3.40
C SER A 325 -5.44 -3.87 3.46
N SER A 326 -5.80 -5.14 3.63
CA SER A 326 -7.15 -5.66 3.88
C SER A 326 -7.73 -5.32 5.26
N GLY A 327 -6.94 -4.68 6.14
CA GLY A 327 -7.37 -4.30 7.49
C GLY A 327 -7.57 -5.52 8.38
N GLU A 328 -8.74 -5.65 9.00
CA GLU A 328 -9.06 -6.72 9.96
C GLU A 328 -9.00 -8.15 9.38
N LEU A 329 -9.02 -8.29 8.05
CA LEU A 329 -8.85 -9.60 7.40
C LEU A 329 -7.39 -10.08 7.40
N SER A 330 -6.43 -9.15 7.57
CA SER A 330 -5.00 -9.40 7.47
C SER A 330 -4.38 -9.60 8.84
N GLN A 331 -3.56 -10.65 9.00
CA GLN A 331 -2.70 -10.82 10.18
C GLN A 331 -1.53 -9.82 10.20
N ALA A 332 -1.28 -9.13 9.09
CA ALA A 332 -0.21 -8.18 8.90
C ALA A 332 -0.74 -6.79 8.50
N ALA A 333 -1.87 -6.37 9.07
CA ALA A 333 -2.59 -5.15 8.68
C ALA A 333 -1.74 -3.85 8.70
N ALA A 334 -0.65 -3.85 9.48
CA ALA A 334 0.31 -2.75 9.57
C ALA A 334 1.29 -2.66 8.38
N VAL A 335 1.41 -3.69 7.55
CA VAL A 335 2.21 -3.71 6.33
C VAL A 335 1.47 -2.93 5.24
N ASP A 336 2.17 -1.95 4.65
CA ASP A 336 1.66 -1.19 3.51
C ASP A 336 2.10 -1.85 2.20
N ALA A 337 1.26 -2.72 1.66
CA ALA A 337 1.55 -3.46 0.44
C ALA A 337 1.63 -2.57 -0.81
N VAL A 338 1.19 -1.30 -0.76
CA VAL A 338 1.39 -0.35 -1.86
C VAL A 338 2.88 -0.03 -2.07
N VAL A 339 3.66 -0.01 -0.98
CA VAL A 339 5.11 0.29 -1.00
C VAL A 339 5.99 -0.91 -0.66
N ALA A 340 5.41 -2.05 -0.28
CA ALA A 340 6.16 -3.28 -0.05
C ALA A 340 6.66 -3.85 -1.40
N PRO A 341 7.99 -4.11 -1.55
CA PRO A 341 8.50 -4.75 -2.76
C PRO A 341 7.98 -6.19 -2.88
N ARG A 342 7.54 -6.55 -4.09
CA ARG A 342 6.98 -7.86 -4.43
C ARG A 342 7.36 -8.23 -5.86
N GLN A 343 7.44 -9.53 -6.17
CA GLN A 343 7.86 -9.97 -7.51
C GLN A 343 6.84 -9.51 -8.56
N ALA A 344 7.29 -8.77 -9.58
CA ALA A 344 6.40 -8.11 -10.55
C ALA A 344 5.61 -9.09 -11.45
N GLY A 345 6.17 -10.28 -11.72
CA GLY A 345 5.61 -11.24 -12.66
C GLY A 345 5.45 -10.66 -14.07
N SER A 346 4.48 -11.17 -14.83
CA SER A 346 4.27 -10.76 -16.23
C SER A 346 3.84 -9.29 -16.46
N THR A 347 3.74 -8.47 -15.41
CA THR A 347 3.43 -7.03 -15.53
C THR A 347 4.55 -6.21 -16.18
N LEU A 348 5.77 -6.75 -16.31
CA LEU A 348 6.87 -6.03 -16.97
C LEU A 348 6.88 -6.17 -18.49
N LYS A 349 6.19 -7.18 -19.04
CA LYS A 349 6.19 -7.48 -20.49
C LYS A 349 5.79 -6.29 -21.37
N PRO A 350 4.78 -5.46 -21.04
CA PRO A 350 4.43 -4.32 -21.89
C PRO A 350 5.61 -3.40 -22.19
N PHE A 351 6.46 -3.12 -21.20
CA PHE A 351 7.63 -2.26 -21.36
C PHE A 351 8.72 -2.91 -22.22
N LEU A 352 8.82 -4.24 -22.20
CA LEU A 352 9.78 -4.98 -23.02
C LEU A 352 9.38 -4.91 -24.51
N TYR A 353 8.10 -5.17 -24.79
CA TYR A 353 7.59 -5.06 -26.16
C TYR A 353 7.56 -3.63 -26.66
N GLU A 354 7.23 -2.66 -25.79
CA GLU A 354 7.32 -1.22 -26.11
C GLU A 354 8.73 -0.87 -26.58
N GLN A 355 9.77 -1.27 -25.83
CA GLN A 355 11.15 -1.01 -26.19
C GLN A 355 11.55 -1.71 -27.50
N ALA A 356 11.11 -2.95 -27.74
CA ALA A 356 11.40 -3.65 -28.99
C ALA A 356 10.74 -2.98 -30.22
N ILE A 357 9.52 -2.47 -30.05
CA ILE A 357 8.79 -1.71 -31.09
C ILE A 357 9.46 -0.35 -31.32
N GLU A 358 9.84 0.35 -30.25
CA GLU A 358 10.54 1.64 -30.33
C GLU A 358 11.86 1.53 -31.10
N GLN A 359 12.59 0.42 -30.92
CA GLN A 359 13.82 0.12 -31.67
C GLN A 359 13.57 -0.40 -33.09
N ARG A 360 12.31 -0.49 -33.53
CA ARG A 360 11.88 -1.04 -34.83
C ARG A 360 12.31 -2.49 -35.07
N TRP A 361 12.56 -3.26 -34.00
CA TRP A 361 12.90 -4.68 -34.11
C TRP A 361 11.66 -5.56 -34.26
N LEU A 362 10.54 -5.12 -33.71
CA LEU A 362 9.26 -5.79 -33.79
C LEU A 362 8.15 -4.80 -34.15
N THR A 363 7.08 -5.32 -34.75
CA THR A 363 5.79 -4.66 -34.89
C THR A 363 4.73 -5.49 -34.17
N ALA A 364 3.54 -4.96 -33.95
CA ALA A 364 2.42 -5.72 -33.40
C ALA A 364 2.06 -6.96 -34.26
N ALA A 365 2.36 -6.92 -35.57
CA ALA A 365 2.13 -7.99 -36.53
C ALA A 365 3.31 -8.97 -36.67
N SER A 366 4.47 -8.70 -36.06
CA SER A 366 5.62 -9.60 -36.13
C SER A 366 5.29 -10.95 -35.51
N VAL A 367 5.75 -12.03 -36.14
CA VAL A 367 5.52 -13.40 -35.68
C VAL A 367 6.66 -13.86 -34.77
N LEU A 368 6.31 -14.41 -33.62
CA LEU A 368 7.21 -15.01 -32.65
C LEU A 368 6.85 -16.47 -32.44
N GLU A 369 7.87 -17.29 -32.20
CA GLU A 369 7.71 -18.72 -31.93
C GLU A 369 7.48 -18.98 -30.44
N ASP A 370 6.29 -19.50 -30.12
CA ASP A 370 5.95 -20.07 -28.83
C ASP A 370 6.11 -21.60 -28.87
N THR A 371 7.35 -22.04 -29.06
CA THR A 371 7.81 -23.43 -29.09
C THR A 371 8.89 -23.66 -28.03
N PRO A 372 9.15 -24.92 -27.59
CA PRO A 372 10.17 -25.21 -26.59
C PRO A 372 11.47 -24.45 -26.87
N ALA A 373 11.84 -23.57 -25.95
CA ALA A 373 13.05 -22.77 -26.02
C ALA A 373 13.97 -23.16 -24.89
N ARG A 374 15.26 -23.24 -25.18
CA ARG A 374 16.30 -23.54 -24.20
C ARG A 374 17.44 -22.56 -24.45
N LEU A 375 17.63 -21.65 -23.50
CA LEU A 375 18.61 -20.58 -23.60
C LEU A 375 19.82 -20.92 -22.76
N HIS A 376 20.99 -20.98 -23.38
CA HIS A 376 22.24 -21.08 -22.65
C HIS A 376 22.52 -19.75 -21.95
N THR A 377 22.63 -19.79 -20.62
CA THR A 377 23.09 -18.68 -19.78
C THR A 377 24.43 -19.04 -19.16
N PRO A 378 25.22 -18.06 -18.66
CA PRO A 378 26.44 -18.34 -17.92
C PRO A 378 26.22 -19.23 -16.69
N SER A 379 24.99 -19.27 -16.17
CA SER A 379 24.55 -20.03 -14.99
C SER A 379 23.91 -21.39 -15.32
N GLY A 380 23.83 -21.78 -16.60
CA GLY A 380 23.28 -23.07 -17.03
C GLY A 380 22.24 -22.96 -18.13
N LEU A 381 21.37 -23.96 -18.24
CA LEU A 381 20.31 -23.98 -19.25
C LEU A 381 19.02 -23.39 -18.67
N TYR A 382 18.51 -22.31 -19.28
CA TYR A 382 17.23 -21.71 -18.93
C TYR A 382 16.12 -22.18 -19.87
N ILE A 383 15.08 -22.81 -19.31
CA ILE A 383 13.97 -23.39 -20.05
C ILE A 383 12.67 -22.67 -19.64
N PRO A 384 12.25 -21.62 -20.36
CA PRO A 384 10.97 -20.97 -20.08
C PRO A 384 9.80 -21.91 -20.44
N GLN A 385 8.74 -21.85 -19.64
CA GLN A 385 7.47 -22.51 -19.92
C GLN A 385 6.33 -21.50 -19.81
N ASN A 386 5.27 -21.69 -20.58
CA ASN A 386 4.04 -20.93 -20.41
C ASN A 386 3.31 -21.33 -19.14
N TYR A 387 2.41 -20.46 -18.70
CA TYR A 387 1.65 -20.66 -17.47
C TYR A 387 0.75 -21.92 -17.55
N ASP A 388 0.17 -22.20 -18.72
CA ASP A 388 -0.65 -23.37 -18.99
C ASP A 388 0.18 -24.61 -19.39
N HIS A 389 1.51 -24.51 -19.40
CA HIS A 389 2.45 -25.54 -19.87
C HIS A 389 2.25 -26.00 -21.31
N ASP A 390 1.43 -25.28 -22.08
CA ASP A 390 1.16 -25.53 -23.49
C ASP A 390 1.92 -24.54 -24.37
N PHE A 391 2.26 -24.98 -25.59
CA PHE A 391 2.92 -24.17 -26.60
C PHE A 391 1.90 -23.82 -27.69
N LYS A 392 1.83 -22.54 -28.09
CA LYS A 392 0.88 -22.04 -29.09
C LYS A 392 1.46 -21.98 -30.50
N GLY A 393 2.73 -22.34 -30.69
CA GLY A 393 3.40 -22.31 -31.98
C GLY A 393 3.67 -20.87 -32.44
N ALA A 394 3.55 -20.60 -33.74
CA ALA A 394 3.69 -19.25 -34.26
C ALA A 394 2.54 -18.36 -33.76
N VAL A 395 2.87 -17.18 -33.21
CA VAL A 395 1.90 -16.20 -32.69
C VAL A 395 2.37 -14.78 -33.02
N THR A 396 1.46 -13.84 -33.25
CA THR A 396 1.87 -12.43 -33.40
C THR A 396 2.29 -11.81 -32.07
N VAL A 397 3.07 -10.73 -32.11
CA VAL A 397 3.42 -9.94 -30.92
C VAL A 397 2.17 -9.45 -30.19
N ARG A 398 1.12 -9.03 -30.92
CA ARG A 398 -0.16 -8.65 -30.32
C ARG A 398 -0.75 -9.78 -29.48
N THR A 399 -0.89 -10.96 -30.06
CA THR A 399 -1.42 -12.13 -29.35
C THR A 399 -0.50 -12.56 -28.20
N ALA A 400 0.82 -12.58 -28.41
CA ALA A 400 1.78 -12.97 -27.40
C ALA A 400 1.76 -12.07 -26.16
N LEU A 401 1.66 -10.74 -26.34
CA LEU A 401 1.54 -9.80 -25.23
C LEU A 401 0.14 -9.84 -24.60
N GLY A 402 -0.92 -9.83 -25.41
CA GLY A 402 -2.31 -9.90 -24.93
C GLY A 402 -2.55 -11.15 -24.06
N SER A 403 -2.18 -12.32 -24.59
CA SER A 403 -2.26 -13.61 -23.90
C SER A 403 -1.13 -13.85 -22.90
N SER A 404 -0.21 -12.89 -22.74
CA SER A 404 0.85 -12.93 -21.73
C SER A 404 1.78 -14.16 -21.82
N LEU A 405 2.09 -14.63 -23.03
CA LEU A 405 2.93 -15.82 -23.25
C LEU A 405 4.37 -15.58 -22.77
N ASN A 406 4.98 -16.60 -22.17
CA ASN A 406 6.31 -16.49 -21.55
C ASN A 406 7.44 -16.66 -22.56
N VAL A 407 7.33 -17.64 -23.46
CA VAL A 407 8.41 -17.92 -24.41
C VAL A 407 8.65 -16.77 -25.40
N PRO A 408 7.62 -16.19 -26.04
CA PRO A 408 7.83 -15.03 -26.92
C PRO A 408 8.43 -13.83 -26.19
N ALA A 409 8.06 -13.61 -24.93
CA ALA A 409 8.62 -12.53 -24.12
C ALA A 409 10.11 -12.75 -23.83
N VAL A 410 10.50 -13.99 -23.50
CA VAL A 410 11.90 -14.36 -23.30
C VAL A 410 12.71 -14.22 -24.59
N ARG A 411 12.17 -14.64 -25.75
CA ARG A 411 12.80 -14.41 -27.07
C ARG A 411 12.97 -12.92 -27.37
N THR A 412 11.98 -12.11 -27.03
CA THR A 412 12.07 -10.64 -27.16
C THR A 412 13.18 -10.07 -26.26
N ALA A 413 13.35 -10.60 -25.05
CA ALA A 413 14.43 -10.18 -24.15
C ALA A 413 15.83 -10.56 -24.67
N VAL A 414 15.96 -11.62 -25.46
CA VAL A 414 17.21 -11.93 -26.17
C VAL A 414 17.55 -10.83 -27.18
N MET A 415 16.55 -10.31 -27.91
CA MET A 415 16.74 -9.21 -28.87
C MET A 415 17.07 -7.88 -28.16
N VAL A 416 16.34 -7.57 -27.08
CA VAL A 416 16.51 -6.31 -26.35
C VAL A 416 17.76 -6.29 -25.48
N SER A 417 18.17 -7.44 -24.95
CA SER A 417 19.13 -7.65 -23.84
C SER A 417 18.58 -7.29 -22.45
N PRO A 418 18.91 -8.08 -21.41
CA PRO A 418 18.52 -7.80 -20.03
C PRO A 418 18.95 -6.42 -19.51
N ASP A 419 20.15 -5.96 -19.85
CA ASP A 419 20.65 -4.67 -19.35
C ASP A 419 19.93 -3.45 -19.95
N ARG A 420 19.65 -3.46 -21.26
CA ARG A 420 18.88 -2.37 -21.87
C ARG A 420 17.48 -2.31 -21.29
N PHE A 421 16.89 -3.46 -21.01
CA PHE A 421 15.57 -3.53 -20.40
C PHE A 421 15.58 -3.07 -18.93
N ALA A 422 16.55 -3.51 -18.13
CA ALA A 422 16.72 -3.05 -16.76
C ALA A 422 16.86 -1.51 -16.68
N ARG A 423 17.65 -0.90 -17.59
CA ARG A 423 17.77 0.57 -17.68
C ARG A 423 16.45 1.25 -18.02
N ARG A 424 15.64 0.69 -18.94
CA ARG A 424 14.30 1.20 -19.26
C ARG A 424 13.40 1.17 -18.03
N LEU A 425 13.39 0.08 -17.28
CA LEU A 425 12.60 -0.06 -16.06
C LEU A 425 13.01 0.95 -14.97
N VAL A 426 14.30 1.16 -14.77
CA VAL A 426 14.82 2.19 -13.83
C VAL A 426 14.39 3.59 -14.27
N ALA A 427 14.49 3.92 -15.56
CA ALA A 427 14.06 5.21 -16.08
C ALA A 427 12.54 5.44 -15.90
N LEU A 428 11.74 4.38 -15.89
CA LEU A 428 10.31 4.42 -15.56
C LEU A 428 10.01 4.59 -14.07
N GLY A 429 11.04 4.63 -13.21
CA GLY A 429 10.91 4.80 -11.76
C GLY A 429 10.69 3.50 -10.98
N LEU A 430 10.89 2.33 -11.61
CA LEU A 430 10.83 1.05 -10.91
C LEU A 430 12.12 0.84 -10.08
N PRO A 431 12.03 0.37 -8.82
CA PRO A 431 13.17 0.23 -7.92
C PRO A 431 14.00 -1.03 -8.23
N ILE A 432 14.53 -1.15 -9.44
CA ILE A 432 15.35 -2.29 -9.85
C ILE A 432 16.71 -2.24 -9.12
N ARG A 433 16.93 -3.19 -8.20
CA ARG A 433 18.08 -3.16 -7.27
C ARG A 433 19.34 -3.84 -7.79
N LYS A 434 19.25 -4.65 -8.83
CA LYS A 434 20.35 -5.46 -9.38
C LYS A 434 20.52 -5.16 -10.88
N PRO A 435 21.72 -5.35 -11.46
CA PRO A 435 21.95 -5.17 -12.89
C PRO A 435 21.17 -6.19 -13.73
N GLY A 436 21.04 -5.95 -15.04
CA GLY A 436 20.31 -6.84 -15.94
C GLY A 436 20.89 -8.25 -15.98
N ASP A 437 22.21 -8.37 -16.00
CA ASP A 437 22.93 -9.65 -15.95
C ASP A 437 22.59 -10.52 -14.74
N PHE A 438 22.30 -9.90 -13.58
CA PHE A 438 21.89 -10.65 -12.39
C PHE A 438 20.55 -11.35 -12.60
N TYR A 439 19.59 -10.68 -13.25
CA TYR A 439 18.29 -11.26 -13.54
C TYR A 439 18.32 -12.18 -14.77
N GLY A 440 19.25 -11.94 -15.70
CA GLY A 440 19.29 -12.61 -17.00
C GLY A 440 17.96 -12.48 -17.74
N TYR A 441 17.60 -13.48 -18.56
CA TYR A 441 16.35 -13.45 -19.32
C TYR A 441 15.08 -13.57 -18.47
N SER A 442 15.19 -13.97 -17.20
CA SER A 442 14.06 -14.04 -16.27
C SER A 442 13.45 -12.67 -15.97
N ILE A 443 14.19 -11.58 -16.24
CA ILE A 443 13.69 -10.21 -16.11
C ILE A 443 12.43 -9.98 -16.98
N ALA A 444 12.35 -10.65 -18.12
CA ALA A 444 11.20 -10.60 -19.04
C ALA A 444 9.92 -11.17 -18.42
N LEU A 445 10.08 -12.05 -17.42
CA LEU A 445 9.00 -12.68 -16.68
C LEU A 445 8.77 -12.02 -15.31
N GLY A 446 9.43 -10.90 -15.05
CA GLY A 446 9.28 -10.11 -13.83
C GLY A 446 9.88 -10.73 -12.58
N SER A 447 11.09 -11.28 -12.68
CA SER A 447 11.88 -11.65 -11.50
C SER A 447 12.27 -10.50 -10.57
N PRO A 448 12.41 -9.22 -11.02
CA PRO A 448 12.64 -8.12 -10.08
C PRO A 448 11.46 -7.85 -9.14
N GLU A 449 11.78 -7.45 -7.92
CA GLU A 449 10.80 -6.93 -6.96
C GLU A 449 10.50 -5.45 -7.23
N VAL A 450 9.23 -5.09 -7.25
CA VAL A 450 8.73 -3.73 -7.48
C VAL A 450 7.66 -3.38 -6.45
N THR A 451 7.37 -2.10 -6.27
CA THR A 451 6.24 -1.67 -5.43
C THR A 451 5.01 -1.41 -6.30
N LEU A 452 3.80 -1.63 -5.76
CA LEU A 452 2.56 -1.35 -6.46
C LEU A 452 2.49 0.11 -6.94
N LEU A 453 2.94 1.07 -6.11
CA LEU A 453 3.02 2.48 -6.48
C LEU A 453 3.90 2.69 -7.73
N SER A 454 5.12 2.16 -7.73
CA SER A 454 6.06 2.33 -8.85
C SER A 454 5.55 1.67 -10.13
N LEU A 455 4.93 0.50 -9.99
CA LEU A 455 4.38 -0.25 -11.11
C LEU A 455 3.16 0.48 -11.70
N ALA A 456 2.20 0.89 -10.88
CA ALA A 456 1.06 1.69 -11.34
C ALA A 456 1.52 2.99 -12.00
N ASN A 457 2.57 3.64 -11.48
CA ASN A 457 3.12 4.85 -12.07
C ASN A 457 3.80 4.60 -13.43
N ALA A 458 4.46 3.46 -13.62
CA ALA A 458 5.01 3.07 -14.91
C ALA A 458 3.90 2.82 -15.96
N TYR A 459 2.77 2.25 -15.55
CA TYR A 459 1.58 2.12 -16.41
C TYR A 459 0.92 3.48 -16.68
N ARG A 460 0.92 4.40 -15.72
CA ARG A 460 0.52 5.80 -15.95
C ARG A 460 1.39 6.46 -17.01
N ALA A 461 2.68 6.14 -17.05
CA ALA A 461 3.57 6.62 -18.09
C ALA A 461 3.19 6.07 -19.47
N LEU A 462 2.82 4.78 -19.60
CA LEU A 462 2.25 4.24 -20.84
C LEU A 462 0.98 5.00 -21.25
N ALA A 463 0.06 5.24 -20.31
CA ALA A 463 -1.17 6.00 -20.54
C ALA A 463 -0.91 7.42 -21.05
N ASN A 464 0.18 8.04 -20.59
CA ASN A 464 0.61 9.39 -20.97
C ASN A 464 1.62 9.39 -22.14
N GLY A 465 1.60 8.36 -22.98
CA GLY A 465 2.47 8.29 -24.16
C GLY A 465 3.95 8.33 -23.83
N GLY A 466 4.35 7.75 -22.70
CA GLY A 466 5.74 7.60 -22.26
C GLY A 466 6.29 8.68 -21.32
N VAL A 467 5.45 9.57 -20.80
CA VAL A 467 5.86 10.63 -19.87
C VAL A 467 5.74 10.16 -18.42
N VAL A 468 6.86 10.15 -17.71
CA VAL A 468 6.98 9.76 -16.29
C VAL A 468 7.01 11.02 -15.43
N GLY A 469 6.14 11.08 -14.43
CA GLY A 469 6.20 12.08 -13.36
C GLY A 469 5.95 11.42 -12.01
N ALA A 470 6.43 12.02 -10.92
CA ALA A 470 6.15 11.50 -9.59
C ALA A 470 4.63 11.54 -9.27
N PRO A 471 4.08 10.54 -8.55
CA PRO A 471 2.74 10.63 -7.98
C PRO A 471 2.66 11.76 -6.95
N ARG A 472 1.53 12.46 -6.89
CA ARG A 472 1.28 13.58 -5.97
C ARG A 472 0.40 13.09 -4.82
N LEU A 473 0.82 13.37 -3.59
CA LEU A 473 0.06 13.03 -2.37
C LEU A 473 -0.70 14.25 -1.83
N ARG A 474 -0.22 15.46 -2.17
CA ARG A 474 -0.80 16.75 -1.79
C ARG A 474 -1.05 17.61 -3.02
N PRO A 475 -2.08 18.47 -3.01
CA PRO A 475 -2.33 19.42 -4.09
C PRO A 475 -1.15 20.37 -4.36
N SER A 476 -0.30 20.64 -3.37
CA SER A 476 0.88 21.50 -3.54
C SER A 476 2.10 20.78 -4.11
N ASP A 477 2.08 19.45 -4.21
CA ASP A 477 3.19 18.70 -4.81
C ASP A 477 3.28 19.05 -6.30
N THR A 478 4.49 19.26 -6.81
CA THR A 478 4.74 19.45 -8.25
C THR A 478 5.67 18.35 -8.73
N ALA A 479 5.35 17.77 -9.89
CA ALA A 479 6.07 16.63 -10.42
C ALA A 479 6.23 16.82 -11.94
N PRO A 480 7.28 17.54 -12.39
CA PRO A 480 7.51 17.72 -13.82
C PRO A 480 7.67 16.36 -14.51
N GLY A 481 7.03 16.22 -15.67
CA GLY A 481 7.10 15.01 -16.47
C GLY A 481 8.38 14.94 -17.30
N THR A 482 8.98 13.76 -17.39
CA THR A 482 10.09 13.46 -18.30
C THR A 482 9.67 12.36 -19.27
N ARG A 483 9.91 12.56 -20.56
CA ARG A 483 9.64 11.53 -21.58
C ARG A 483 10.72 10.45 -21.53
N VAL A 484 10.30 9.22 -21.23
CA VAL A 484 11.18 8.04 -21.11
C VAL A 484 10.91 7.04 -22.24
N MET A 485 9.69 7.03 -22.76
CA MET A 485 9.26 6.22 -23.91
C MET A 485 8.69 7.12 -25.00
N ALA A 486 8.84 6.73 -26.27
CA ALA A 486 8.19 7.42 -27.37
C ALA A 486 6.66 7.21 -27.35
N ALA A 487 5.92 8.23 -27.79
CA ALA A 487 4.46 8.20 -27.75
C ALA A 487 3.85 7.14 -28.68
N ALA A 488 4.40 7.00 -29.89
CA ALA A 488 3.90 6.06 -30.90
C ALA A 488 4.02 4.58 -30.48
N PRO A 489 5.19 4.07 -30.03
CA PRO A 489 5.28 2.71 -29.47
C PRO A 489 4.41 2.50 -28.22
N SER A 490 4.34 3.51 -27.33
CA SER A 490 3.48 3.45 -26.14
C SER A 490 2.01 3.26 -26.51
N PHE A 491 1.54 3.96 -27.56
CA PHE A 491 0.18 3.81 -28.09
C PHE A 491 -0.05 2.41 -28.66
N ILE A 492 0.87 1.87 -29.48
CA ILE A 492 0.75 0.50 -30.03
C ILE A 492 0.63 -0.53 -28.90
N VAL A 493 1.44 -0.41 -27.85
CA VAL A 493 1.36 -1.31 -26.69
C VAL A 493 0.05 -1.14 -25.93
N ALA A 494 -0.43 0.09 -25.73
CA ALA A 494 -1.73 0.35 -25.11
C ALA A 494 -2.88 -0.26 -25.94
N ASP A 495 -2.81 -0.19 -27.28
CA ASP A 495 -3.79 -0.78 -28.18
C ASP A 495 -3.80 -2.31 -28.12
N ILE A 496 -2.63 -2.96 -28.12
CA ILE A 496 -2.50 -4.41 -27.87
C ILE A 496 -3.12 -4.77 -26.52
N LEU A 497 -2.80 -4.00 -25.49
CA LEU A 497 -3.36 -4.18 -24.16
C LEU A 497 -4.82 -3.75 -24.06
N ALA A 498 -5.46 -3.16 -25.07
CA ALA A 498 -6.90 -2.88 -25.03
C ALA A 498 -7.70 -3.99 -25.71
N ASP A 499 -7.06 -4.77 -26.58
CA ASP A 499 -7.71 -5.79 -27.40
C ASP A 499 -8.07 -7.06 -26.59
N ASN A 500 -9.36 -7.33 -26.39
CA ASN A 500 -9.81 -8.58 -25.77
C ASN A 500 -9.61 -9.80 -26.70
N GLY A 501 -9.62 -9.61 -28.03
CA GLY A 501 -9.34 -10.67 -29.00
C GLY A 501 -7.93 -11.24 -28.84
N ALA A 502 -6.93 -10.37 -28.64
CA ALA A 502 -5.54 -10.75 -28.38
C ALA A 502 -5.33 -11.57 -27.10
N ARG A 503 -6.31 -11.59 -26.19
CA ARG A 503 -6.27 -12.27 -24.89
C ARG A 503 -6.94 -13.65 -24.89
N VAL A 504 -7.81 -13.90 -25.86
CA VAL A 504 -8.65 -15.11 -25.91
C VAL A 504 -7.85 -16.40 -25.75
N PRO A 505 -6.67 -16.57 -26.39
CA PRO A 505 -5.91 -17.82 -26.27
C PRO A 505 -5.55 -18.26 -24.85
N THR A 506 -5.41 -17.33 -23.90
CA THR A 506 -5.11 -17.66 -22.49
C THR A 506 -6.29 -17.41 -21.55
N PHE A 507 -7.09 -16.37 -21.79
CA PHE A 507 -8.11 -15.93 -20.83
C PHE A 507 -9.55 -16.22 -21.26
N GLY A 508 -9.76 -16.67 -22.50
CA GLY A 508 -11.10 -16.83 -23.07
C GLY A 508 -11.80 -15.50 -23.35
N LEU A 509 -12.99 -15.58 -23.93
CA LEU A 509 -13.79 -14.42 -24.35
C LEU A 509 -14.38 -13.64 -23.16
N ASP A 510 -14.86 -14.35 -22.14
CA ASP A 510 -15.42 -13.77 -20.93
C ASP A 510 -14.43 -13.88 -19.78
N ASN A 511 -13.85 -12.74 -19.41
CA ASN A 511 -12.83 -12.66 -18.37
C ASN A 511 -12.93 -11.33 -17.61
N ALA A 512 -12.31 -11.27 -16.44
CA ALA A 512 -12.34 -10.10 -15.55
C ALA A 512 -11.61 -8.86 -16.13
N LEU A 513 -10.88 -8.99 -17.25
CA LEU A 513 -10.17 -7.90 -17.91
C LEU A 513 -11.00 -7.23 -19.00
N ALA A 514 -12.11 -7.86 -19.43
CA ALA A 514 -12.97 -7.33 -20.48
C ALA A 514 -13.89 -6.21 -19.97
N THR A 515 -13.62 -4.97 -20.38
CA THR A 515 -14.41 -3.78 -20.05
C THR A 515 -15.33 -3.35 -21.19
N ARG A 516 -16.39 -2.57 -20.88
CA ARG A 516 -17.30 -1.99 -21.89
C ARG A 516 -16.84 -0.65 -22.47
N TYR A 517 -15.78 -0.10 -21.91
CA TYR A 517 -15.09 1.13 -22.34
C TYR A 517 -13.65 0.79 -22.68
N TRP A 518 -12.95 1.71 -23.34
CA TRP A 518 -11.54 1.51 -23.65
C TRP A 518 -10.72 1.46 -22.37
N SER A 519 -9.99 0.37 -22.18
CA SER A 519 -8.99 0.26 -21.13
C SER A 519 -7.87 -0.67 -21.57
N ALA A 520 -6.65 -0.30 -21.24
CA ALA A 520 -5.47 -1.12 -21.42
C ALA A 520 -5.13 -1.82 -20.10
N VAL A 521 -4.99 -3.15 -20.08
CA VAL A 521 -4.78 -3.88 -18.82
C VAL A 521 -3.87 -5.09 -18.97
N LYS A 522 -3.01 -5.29 -17.96
CA LYS A 522 -2.09 -6.40 -17.88
C LYS A 522 -2.12 -7.03 -16.49
N THR A 523 -2.08 -8.35 -16.46
CA THR A 523 -1.95 -9.15 -15.24
C THR A 523 -0.51 -9.64 -15.04
N GLY A 524 -0.17 -9.97 -13.80
CA GLY A 524 1.03 -10.71 -13.46
C GLY A 524 0.78 -11.69 -12.33
N THR A 525 1.43 -12.84 -12.41
CA THR A 525 1.45 -13.85 -11.35
C THR A 525 2.91 -14.20 -11.10
N SER A 526 3.35 -14.16 -9.85
CA SER A 526 4.71 -14.57 -9.48
C SER A 526 4.83 -16.09 -9.38
N LYS A 527 6.06 -16.58 -9.15
CA LYS A 527 6.32 -18.00 -8.96
C LYS A 527 5.53 -18.51 -7.74
N ASP A 528 5.04 -19.75 -7.81
CA ASP A 528 4.22 -20.39 -6.77
C ASP A 528 2.98 -19.59 -6.36
N MET A 529 2.49 -18.68 -7.22
CA MET A 529 1.28 -17.88 -6.99
C MET A 529 1.36 -17.04 -5.69
N ARG A 530 2.53 -16.51 -5.33
CA ARG A 530 2.69 -15.68 -4.11
C ARG A 530 2.16 -14.26 -4.27
N ASP A 531 2.27 -13.72 -5.48
CA ASP A 531 1.88 -12.36 -5.83
C ASP A 531 0.99 -12.38 -7.06
N ASN A 532 -0.13 -11.69 -6.97
CA ASN A 532 -1.08 -11.54 -8.05
C ASN A 532 -1.31 -10.06 -8.31
N TRP A 533 -1.13 -9.65 -9.55
CA TRP A 533 -1.22 -8.27 -9.98
C TRP A 533 -2.26 -8.11 -11.08
N CYS A 534 -2.97 -6.99 -11.03
CA CYS A 534 -3.69 -6.45 -12.16
C CYS A 534 -3.42 -4.95 -12.21
N VAL A 535 -2.82 -4.48 -13.30
CA VAL A 535 -2.53 -3.07 -13.50
C VAL A 535 -3.07 -2.68 -14.87
N GLY A 536 -3.90 -1.65 -14.89
CA GLY A 536 -4.52 -1.18 -16.12
C GLY A 536 -4.95 0.26 -16.03
N PHE A 537 -5.19 0.86 -17.18
CA PHE A 537 -5.51 2.27 -17.31
C PHE A 537 -6.59 2.51 -18.37
N SER A 538 -7.32 3.59 -18.18
CA SER A 538 -8.20 4.23 -19.16
C SER A 538 -7.57 5.54 -19.61
N ALA A 539 -8.29 6.38 -20.35
CA ALA A 539 -7.82 7.73 -20.66
C ALA A 539 -7.46 8.54 -19.42
N ARG A 540 -8.29 8.48 -18.36
CA ARG A 540 -8.14 9.34 -17.18
C ARG A 540 -7.48 8.70 -15.97
N TYR A 541 -7.69 7.39 -15.76
CA TYR A 541 -7.26 6.72 -14.54
C TYR A 541 -6.32 5.56 -14.82
N THR A 542 -5.33 5.38 -13.94
CA THR A 542 -4.53 4.15 -13.82
C THR A 542 -4.84 3.51 -12.48
N VAL A 543 -5.19 2.22 -12.49
CA VAL A 543 -5.50 1.45 -11.29
C VAL A 543 -4.54 0.27 -11.21
N GLY A 544 -3.88 0.14 -10.07
CA GLY A 544 -3.05 -1.02 -9.72
C GLY A 544 -3.66 -1.78 -8.55
N VAL A 545 -3.71 -3.10 -8.67
CA VAL A 545 -4.15 -4.00 -7.63
C VAL A 545 -3.10 -5.08 -7.41
N TRP A 546 -2.81 -5.36 -6.13
CA TRP A 546 -2.07 -6.53 -5.68
C TRP A 546 -2.93 -7.38 -4.74
N VAL A 547 -2.83 -8.70 -4.87
CA VAL A 547 -3.42 -9.70 -3.98
C VAL A 547 -2.35 -10.74 -3.65
N GLY A 548 -2.27 -11.18 -2.41
CA GLY A 548 -1.25 -12.09 -1.94
C GLY A 548 -1.32 -12.31 -0.43
N ASN A 549 -0.19 -12.73 0.14
CA ASN A 549 -0.01 -12.82 1.59
C ASN A 549 1.19 -11.97 1.99
N ALA A 550 1.03 -11.10 2.98
CA ALA A 550 2.09 -10.19 3.41
C ALA A 550 3.32 -10.96 3.93
N GLY A 551 3.10 -12.12 4.55
CA GLY A 551 4.15 -13.05 4.97
C GLY A 551 4.84 -13.80 3.82
N GLY A 552 4.36 -13.67 2.58
CA GLY A 552 4.93 -14.28 1.39
C GLY A 552 4.53 -15.74 1.15
N ALA A 553 3.58 -16.28 1.92
CA ALA A 553 3.04 -17.62 1.71
C ALA A 553 2.36 -17.74 0.33
N PRO A 554 2.47 -18.90 -0.36
CA PRO A 554 1.81 -19.11 -1.64
C PRO A 554 0.28 -19.17 -1.47
N MET A 555 -0.45 -18.75 -2.50
CA MET A 555 -1.91 -18.91 -2.57
C MET A 555 -2.28 -20.17 -3.35
N HIS A 556 -3.51 -20.64 -3.18
CA HIS A 556 -3.98 -21.90 -3.77
C HIS A 556 -4.84 -21.66 -5.02
N ALA A 557 -4.28 -21.90 -6.20
CA ALA A 557 -4.97 -21.72 -7.49
C ALA A 557 -5.55 -20.31 -7.72
N VAL A 558 -4.84 -19.29 -7.24
CA VAL A 558 -5.20 -17.88 -7.42
C VAL A 558 -4.16 -17.23 -8.36
N SER A 559 -4.65 -16.67 -9.46
CA SER A 559 -3.85 -15.99 -10.48
C SER A 559 -4.28 -14.53 -10.63
N GLY A 560 -3.51 -13.70 -11.32
CA GLY A 560 -3.87 -12.30 -11.53
C GLY A 560 -5.30 -12.07 -12.04
N VAL A 561 -5.88 -13.00 -12.81
CA VAL A 561 -7.25 -12.91 -13.36
C VAL A 561 -8.33 -13.31 -12.34
N THR A 562 -8.03 -14.18 -11.39
CA THR A 562 -8.98 -14.64 -10.36
C THR A 562 -8.81 -13.92 -9.01
N GLY A 563 -7.65 -13.31 -8.77
CA GLY A 563 -7.33 -12.52 -7.59
C GLY A 563 -7.52 -11.01 -7.79
N ALA A 564 -6.55 -10.38 -8.47
CA ALA A 564 -6.47 -8.93 -8.56
C ALA A 564 -7.41 -8.29 -9.61
N ALA A 565 -7.71 -8.99 -10.71
CA ALA A 565 -8.50 -8.45 -11.82
C ALA A 565 -9.97 -8.11 -11.45
N PRO A 566 -10.71 -8.91 -10.66
CA PRO A 566 -12.07 -8.55 -10.26
C PRO A 566 -12.15 -7.25 -9.44
N VAL A 567 -11.18 -7.02 -8.55
CA VAL A 567 -11.05 -5.77 -7.79
C VAL A 567 -10.76 -4.62 -8.75
N TRP A 568 -9.79 -4.79 -9.66
CA TRP A 568 -9.43 -3.79 -10.66
C TRP A 568 -10.65 -3.39 -11.51
N ARG A 569 -11.41 -4.37 -12.02
CA ARG A 569 -12.62 -4.14 -12.82
C ARG A 569 -13.66 -3.36 -12.04
N THR A 570 -13.95 -3.76 -10.80
CA THR A 570 -14.94 -3.10 -9.95
C THR A 570 -14.57 -1.63 -9.69
N VAL A 571 -13.30 -1.35 -9.43
CA VAL A 571 -12.79 0.01 -9.21
C VAL A 571 -12.85 0.84 -10.49
N MET A 572 -12.37 0.30 -11.61
CA MET A 572 -12.42 0.98 -12.91
C MET A 572 -13.85 1.29 -13.33
N ASP A 573 -14.77 0.34 -13.20
CA ASP A 573 -16.19 0.53 -13.53
C ASP A 573 -16.84 1.63 -12.66
N ALA A 574 -16.45 1.73 -11.39
CA ALA A 574 -16.93 2.77 -10.50
C ALA A 574 -16.40 4.17 -10.88
N LEU A 575 -15.13 4.26 -11.26
CA LEU A 575 -14.50 5.48 -11.74
C LEU A 575 -15.18 5.96 -13.03
N GLN A 576 -15.35 5.08 -14.01
CA GLN A 576 -15.97 5.44 -15.30
C GLN A 576 -17.44 5.87 -15.15
N ARG A 577 -18.22 5.23 -14.28
CA ARG A 577 -19.59 5.68 -14.00
C ARG A 577 -19.64 7.07 -13.37
N SER A 578 -18.67 7.40 -12.51
CA SER A 578 -18.63 8.69 -11.82
C SER A 578 -18.30 9.82 -12.79
N ASP A 579 -17.41 9.58 -13.76
CA ASP A 579 -17.08 10.54 -14.83
C ASP A 579 -18.30 10.82 -15.72
N VAL A 580 -19.00 9.77 -16.17
CA VAL A 580 -20.22 9.94 -16.98
C VAL A 580 -21.28 10.78 -16.24
N ALA A 581 -21.42 10.58 -14.93
CA ALA A 581 -22.35 11.36 -14.11
C ALA A 581 -21.91 12.81 -13.90
N ALA A 582 -20.60 13.07 -13.80
CA ALA A 582 -20.04 14.41 -13.65
C ALA A 582 -20.11 15.24 -14.95
N ASP A 583 -19.93 14.60 -16.10
CA ASP A 583 -20.02 15.26 -17.42
C ASP A 583 -21.47 15.53 -17.85
N HIS A 584 -22.45 14.83 -17.25
CA HIS A 584 -23.88 14.97 -17.58
C HIS A 584 -24.76 15.10 -16.32
N PRO A 585 -24.60 16.17 -15.51
CA PRO A 585 -25.39 16.35 -14.30
C PRO A 585 -26.86 16.61 -14.67
N GLY A 586 -27.72 15.60 -14.48
CA GLY A 586 -29.18 15.71 -14.69
C GLY A 586 -29.81 14.68 -15.62
N ARG A 587 -29.04 13.88 -16.35
CA ARG A 587 -29.59 12.68 -17.03
C ARG A 587 -29.60 11.52 -16.05
N VAL A 588 -30.70 11.38 -15.31
CA VAL A 588 -31.08 10.07 -14.75
C VAL A 588 -31.16 9.12 -15.94
N LEU A 589 -30.17 8.22 -16.08
CA LEU A 589 -30.23 7.13 -17.05
C LEU A 589 -31.41 6.23 -16.64
N ARG A 590 -32.61 6.60 -17.08
CA ARG A 590 -33.73 5.68 -17.14
C ARG A 590 -33.34 4.63 -18.16
N ALA A 591 -33.07 3.42 -17.68
CA ALA A 591 -32.95 2.26 -18.54
C ALA A 591 -34.20 2.18 -19.43
N GLY A 592 -34.06 2.41 -20.74
CA GLY A 592 -35.12 2.10 -21.69
C GLY A 592 -35.52 3.13 -22.75
N THR A 593 -34.77 4.20 -23.04
CA THR A 593 -35.07 5.01 -24.26
C THR A 593 -33.81 5.31 -25.07
N GLY A 594 -33.80 4.80 -26.30
CA GLY A 594 -32.66 4.79 -27.22
C GLY A 594 -32.49 6.09 -27.99
N ASP A 595 -31.84 7.07 -27.36
CA ASP A 595 -31.28 8.21 -28.10
C ASP A 595 -29.76 8.05 -28.25
N ALA A 596 -29.40 7.34 -29.32
CA ALA A 596 -28.02 7.14 -29.78
C ALA A 596 -27.61 8.31 -30.67
N ARG A 597 -27.04 9.39 -30.12
CA ARG A 597 -26.37 10.46 -30.91
C ARG A 597 -25.42 11.37 -30.11
N ALA A 598 -24.65 10.80 -29.19
CA ALA A 598 -23.36 11.41 -28.82
C ALA A 598 -22.27 10.78 -29.72
N PRO A 599 -21.33 11.53 -30.31
CA PRO A 599 -20.25 10.95 -31.11
C PRO A 599 -19.44 9.97 -30.25
N ALA A 600 -19.39 8.71 -30.69
CA ALA A 600 -18.86 7.56 -29.95
C ALA A 600 -17.39 7.69 -29.49
N ALA A 601 -16.62 8.62 -30.07
CA ALA A 601 -15.22 8.85 -29.71
C ALA A 601 -15.05 9.59 -28.37
N LEU A 602 -15.95 10.52 -28.02
CA LEU A 602 -15.91 11.24 -26.73
C LEU A 602 -16.51 10.42 -25.58
N ALA A 603 -17.40 9.47 -25.87
CA ALA A 603 -18.03 8.60 -24.86
C ALA A 603 -17.26 7.30 -24.58
N SER A 604 -16.33 6.88 -25.46
CA SER A 604 -15.58 5.61 -25.29
C SER A 604 -14.22 5.77 -24.60
N GLY A 605 -13.66 6.99 -24.58
CA GLY A 605 -12.36 7.29 -23.98
C GLY A 605 -11.16 6.66 -24.72
N VAL A 606 -11.31 6.33 -26.00
CA VAL A 606 -10.21 5.79 -26.83
C VAL A 606 -9.18 6.89 -27.09
N PRO A 607 -7.89 6.69 -26.80
CA PRO A 607 -6.85 7.67 -27.08
C PRO A 607 -6.73 7.95 -28.58
N THR A 608 -6.41 9.20 -28.93
CA THR A 608 -6.08 9.56 -30.31
C THR A 608 -4.66 9.04 -30.64
N PRO A 609 -4.45 8.37 -31.79
CA PRO A 609 -3.13 7.92 -32.20
C PRO A 609 -2.19 9.13 -32.39
N PRO A 610 -0.97 9.12 -31.81
CA PRO A 610 0.02 10.18 -32.02
C PRO A 610 0.61 10.16 -33.45
N ASP A 611 1.25 11.26 -33.82
CA ASP A 611 1.98 11.39 -35.09
C ASP A 611 3.03 10.29 -35.28
N GLY A 612 3.28 9.94 -36.55
CA GLY A 612 4.24 8.91 -36.93
C GLY A 612 3.70 7.48 -36.86
N LEU A 613 2.39 7.31 -36.62
CA LEU A 613 1.69 6.04 -36.75
C LEU A 613 0.95 5.93 -38.08
N VAL A 614 0.91 4.72 -38.63
CA VAL A 614 0.13 4.36 -39.82
C VAL A 614 -0.78 3.20 -39.49
N ALA A 615 -2.09 3.35 -39.75
CA ALA A 615 -3.05 2.26 -39.70
C ALA A 615 -3.04 1.54 -41.06
N GLN A 616 -2.76 0.25 -41.06
CA GLN A 616 -2.73 -0.55 -42.28
C GLN A 616 -3.52 -1.86 -42.10
N PRO A 617 -4.38 -2.24 -43.07
CA PRO A 617 -4.95 -3.57 -43.12
C PRO A 617 -3.85 -4.63 -43.29
N VAL A 618 -3.88 -5.66 -42.44
CA VAL A 618 -2.94 -6.79 -42.43
C VAL A 618 -3.70 -8.08 -42.58
N SER A 619 -3.25 -8.93 -43.49
CA SER A 619 -3.70 -10.32 -43.63
C SER A 619 -2.60 -11.29 -43.19
N PHE A 620 -2.98 -12.39 -42.54
CA PHE A 620 -2.06 -13.42 -42.09
C PHE A 620 -2.28 -14.73 -42.86
N ASP A 621 -1.21 -15.29 -43.42
CA ASP A 621 -1.27 -16.57 -44.12
C ASP A 621 -1.26 -17.76 -43.13
N GLY A 622 -1.62 -18.95 -43.61
CA GLY A 622 -1.52 -20.20 -42.82
C GLY A 622 -2.51 -20.32 -41.65
N GLN A 623 -3.61 -19.56 -41.68
CA GLN A 623 -4.58 -19.46 -40.57
C GLN A 623 -3.96 -19.04 -39.22
N LEU A 624 -2.88 -18.26 -39.26
CA LEU A 624 -2.23 -17.74 -38.05
C LEU A 624 -3.22 -16.92 -37.20
N GLU A 625 -3.82 -15.87 -37.80
CA GLU A 625 -4.79 -14.99 -37.15
C GLU A 625 -5.79 -14.40 -38.17
N ALA A 626 -6.92 -13.88 -37.70
CA ALA A 626 -7.88 -13.19 -38.55
C ALA A 626 -7.30 -11.86 -39.08
N PRO A 627 -7.59 -11.46 -40.34
CA PRO A 627 -7.19 -10.16 -40.86
C PRO A 627 -7.75 -9.01 -40.01
N ARG A 628 -6.96 -7.96 -39.82
CA ARG A 628 -7.33 -6.78 -39.03
C ARG A 628 -6.62 -5.53 -39.52
N THR A 629 -7.10 -4.36 -39.09
CA THR A 629 -6.30 -3.13 -39.19
C THR A 629 -5.33 -3.11 -38.02
N GLU A 630 -4.06 -2.84 -38.30
CA GLU A 630 -2.98 -2.82 -37.32
C GLU A 630 -2.26 -1.47 -37.34
N TRP A 631 -1.76 -1.05 -36.17
CA TRP A 631 -0.98 0.19 -36.03
C TRP A 631 0.52 -0.10 -36.15
N PHE A 632 1.18 0.66 -37.01
CA PHE A 632 2.60 0.57 -37.27
C PHE A 632 3.30 1.90 -37.01
N LEU A 633 4.59 1.85 -36.67
CA LEU A 633 5.45 3.01 -36.82
C LEU A 633 5.68 3.27 -38.30
N ALA A 634 5.69 4.54 -38.70
CA ALA A 634 5.93 4.92 -40.08
C ALA A 634 7.20 4.26 -40.67
N GLY A 635 7.04 3.52 -41.77
CA GLY A 635 8.09 2.76 -42.46
C GLY A 635 8.32 1.35 -41.93
N THR A 636 7.41 0.82 -41.11
CA THR A 636 7.44 -0.58 -40.60
C THR A 636 6.19 -1.37 -40.99
N GLU A 637 5.33 -0.80 -41.82
CA GLU A 637 4.04 -1.35 -42.21
C GLU A 637 4.21 -2.66 -43.00
N THR A 638 3.35 -3.65 -42.72
CA THR A 638 3.34 -4.92 -43.43
C THR A 638 1.90 -5.27 -43.80
N ALA A 639 1.60 -5.43 -45.10
CA ALA A 639 0.22 -5.70 -45.55
C ALA A 639 -0.14 -7.19 -45.47
N ARG A 640 0.88 -8.06 -45.59
CA ARG A 640 0.73 -9.51 -45.56
C ARG A 640 1.84 -10.14 -44.74
N VAL A 641 1.47 -10.92 -43.75
CA VAL A 641 2.39 -11.66 -42.88
C VAL A 641 2.32 -13.13 -43.26
N THR A 642 3.42 -13.62 -43.80
CA THR A 642 3.61 -15.04 -44.09
C THR A 642 4.62 -15.58 -43.07
N PRO A 643 4.25 -16.53 -42.19
CA PRO A 643 5.21 -17.19 -41.33
C PRO A 643 6.33 -17.77 -42.19
N ALA A 644 7.58 -17.46 -41.87
CA ALA A 644 8.70 -18.12 -42.52
C ALA A 644 8.65 -19.59 -42.13
N SER A 645 8.16 -20.48 -43.00
CA SER A 645 8.48 -21.90 -42.87
C SER A 645 9.98 -22.02 -43.09
N PRO A 646 10.79 -22.39 -42.09
CA PRO A 646 12.18 -22.63 -42.35
C PRO A 646 12.24 -23.87 -43.24
N ALA A 647 12.51 -23.68 -44.53
CA ALA A 647 12.83 -24.78 -45.43
C ALA A 647 14.06 -25.50 -44.84
N GLY A 648 13.82 -26.64 -44.16
CA GLY A 648 14.86 -27.49 -43.60
C GLY A 648 15.17 -27.35 -42.10
N ALA A 649 14.52 -26.48 -41.31
CA ALA A 649 14.65 -26.57 -39.85
C ALA A 649 13.53 -27.43 -39.28
N ALA A 650 13.87 -28.62 -38.78
CA ALA A 650 12.93 -29.47 -38.06
C ALA A 650 12.32 -28.69 -36.89
N GLN A 651 10.98 -28.59 -36.86
CA GLN A 651 10.27 -27.98 -35.74
C GLN A 651 10.63 -28.79 -34.49
N ARG A 652 11.13 -28.14 -33.43
CA ARG A 652 11.45 -28.84 -32.19
C ARG A 652 10.16 -29.26 -31.51
N MET A 653 9.91 -30.56 -31.49
CA MET A 653 8.72 -31.19 -30.91
C MET A 653 9.05 -31.97 -29.64
N ILE A 654 10.31 -32.40 -29.45
CA ILE A 654 10.75 -33.09 -28.23
C ILE A 654 11.02 -32.04 -27.14
N VAL A 655 10.23 -32.12 -26.07
CA VAL A 655 10.33 -31.27 -24.88
C VAL A 655 11.41 -31.79 -23.95
N SER A 656 11.62 -33.10 -23.83
CA SER A 656 12.64 -33.71 -22.96
C SER A 656 13.02 -35.12 -23.46
N PRO A 657 14.31 -35.54 -23.39
CA PRO A 657 15.51 -34.75 -23.08
C PRO A 657 15.86 -33.72 -24.16
N ASP A 658 16.83 -32.86 -23.86
CA ASP A 658 17.35 -31.88 -24.82
C ASP A 658 18.39 -32.50 -25.76
N ASP A 659 18.53 -31.91 -26.94
CA ASP A 659 19.58 -32.26 -27.87
C ASP A 659 20.96 -31.90 -27.29
N ARG A 660 21.85 -32.89 -27.29
CA ARG A 660 23.18 -32.90 -26.67
C ARG A 660 23.17 -32.65 -25.15
N SER A 661 22.08 -32.94 -24.45
CA SER A 661 22.08 -32.88 -22.97
C SER A 661 22.97 -33.94 -22.35
N VAL A 662 23.52 -33.64 -21.16
CA VAL A 662 24.25 -34.62 -20.34
C VAL A 662 23.44 -34.89 -19.07
N VAL A 663 22.94 -36.10 -18.92
CA VAL A 663 22.18 -36.59 -17.76
C VAL A 663 23.15 -37.30 -16.82
N ALA A 664 23.37 -36.76 -15.62
CA ALA A 664 24.20 -37.41 -14.62
C ALA A 664 23.33 -38.27 -13.68
N LEU A 665 23.67 -39.55 -13.52
CA LEU A 665 23.08 -40.45 -12.54
C LEU A 665 23.78 -40.27 -11.19
N ASP A 666 22.99 -40.04 -10.15
CA ASP A 666 23.45 -39.85 -8.78
C ASP A 666 23.56 -41.23 -8.09
N PRO A 667 24.74 -41.61 -7.56
CA PRO A 667 24.90 -42.89 -6.87
C PRO A 667 24.11 -42.99 -5.54
N ASP A 668 23.73 -41.87 -4.93
CA ASP A 668 23.04 -41.83 -3.64
C ASP A 668 21.51 -41.90 -3.79
N ILE A 669 20.98 -41.69 -5.01
CA ILE A 669 19.55 -41.75 -5.30
C ILE A 669 19.18 -43.17 -5.79
N PRO A 670 18.12 -43.82 -5.27
CA PRO A 670 17.72 -45.13 -5.75
C PRO A 670 17.41 -45.14 -7.27
N PRO A 671 17.92 -46.11 -8.06
CA PRO A 671 17.71 -46.15 -9.51
C PRO A 671 16.23 -46.14 -9.94
N ALA A 672 15.34 -46.63 -9.08
CA ALA A 672 13.90 -46.67 -9.34
C ALA A 672 13.27 -45.27 -9.51
N VAL A 673 13.82 -44.25 -8.84
CA VAL A 673 13.30 -42.87 -8.85
C VAL A 673 14.12 -41.93 -9.74
N GLN A 674 15.25 -42.38 -10.28
CA GLN A 674 16.06 -41.65 -11.27
C GLN A 674 15.51 -41.87 -12.69
N ARG A 675 14.28 -41.44 -12.96
CA ARG A 675 13.65 -41.59 -14.29
C ARG A 675 13.80 -40.32 -15.12
N LEU A 676 14.29 -40.45 -16.35
CA LEU A 676 14.25 -39.39 -17.35
C LEU A 676 12.93 -39.50 -18.13
N ARG A 677 12.15 -38.43 -18.18
CA ARG A 677 10.85 -38.45 -18.84
C ARG A 677 10.99 -37.97 -20.29
N PHE A 678 10.51 -38.78 -21.23
CA PHE A 678 10.38 -38.40 -22.63
C PHE A 678 9.05 -37.69 -22.82
N GLU A 679 9.11 -36.45 -23.31
CA GLU A 679 7.96 -35.58 -23.47
C GLU A 679 8.02 -34.87 -24.82
N ALA A 680 6.87 -34.72 -25.47
CA ALA A 680 6.71 -33.99 -26.72
C ALA A 680 5.67 -32.88 -26.54
N VAL A 681 5.66 -31.89 -27.44
CA VAL A 681 4.64 -30.83 -27.49
C VAL A 681 3.24 -31.47 -27.60
N ALA A 682 2.30 -31.01 -26.79
CA ALA A 682 0.93 -31.50 -26.76
C ALA A 682 -0.01 -30.64 -27.65
N PRO A 683 -0.98 -31.25 -28.36
CA PRO A 683 -1.11 -32.69 -28.60
C PRO A 683 -0.04 -33.17 -29.60
N ALA A 684 0.57 -34.32 -29.30
CA ALA A 684 1.49 -34.95 -30.24
C ALA A 684 0.74 -35.34 -31.53
N PRO A 685 1.39 -35.31 -32.71
CA PRO A 685 0.76 -35.69 -33.97
C PRO A 685 0.12 -37.09 -33.89
N ALA A 686 -1.05 -37.25 -34.52
CA ALA A 686 -1.78 -38.51 -34.49
C ALA A 686 -0.92 -39.65 -35.06
N GLY A 687 -0.81 -40.75 -34.29
CA GLY A 687 0.03 -41.90 -34.65
C GLY A 687 1.53 -41.73 -34.36
N ALA A 688 1.95 -40.60 -33.77
CA ALA A 688 3.33 -40.40 -33.40
C ALA A 688 3.81 -41.38 -32.30
N ALA A 689 5.08 -41.75 -32.36
CA ALA A 689 5.71 -42.71 -31.46
C ALA A 689 7.12 -42.30 -31.05
N TRP A 690 7.55 -42.76 -29.88
CA TRP A 690 8.92 -42.65 -29.41
C TRP A 690 9.79 -43.73 -30.02
N ARG A 691 10.98 -43.36 -30.50
CA ARG A 691 12.03 -44.29 -30.93
C ARG A 691 13.34 -43.88 -30.27
N LEU A 692 13.93 -44.76 -29.46
CA LEU A 692 15.20 -44.53 -28.78
C LEU A 692 16.23 -45.50 -29.33
N ASP A 693 17.36 -44.99 -29.84
CA ASP A 693 18.45 -45.78 -30.42
C ASP A 693 17.94 -46.77 -31.49
N GLY A 694 17.02 -46.30 -32.34
CA GLY A 694 16.38 -47.11 -33.38
C GLY A 694 15.26 -48.04 -32.88
N LYS A 695 15.07 -48.22 -31.57
CA LYS A 695 14.02 -49.06 -30.99
C LYS A 695 12.75 -48.28 -30.68
N ARG A 696 11.62 -48.68 -31.26
CA ARG A 696 10.31 -48.08 -30.97
C ARG A 696 9.87 -48.41 -29.54
N LEU A 697 9.53 -47.39 -28.75
CA LEU A 697 9.15 -47.49 -27.35
C LEU A 697 7.64 -47.43 -27.11
N GLY A 698 6.86 -46.92 -28.07
CA GLY A 698 5.41 -46.83 -27.97
C GLY A 698 4.87 -45.49 -28.47
N ALA A 699 3.58 -45.23 -28.25
CA ALA A 699 2.95 -43.96 -28.62
C ALA A 699 3.65 -42.76 -27.94
N ALA A 700 3.60 -41.59 -28.59
CA ALA A 700 4.18 -40.33 -28.13
C ALA A 700 3.43 -39.71 -26.93
N ARG A 701 3.25 -40.49 -25.87
CA ARG A 701 2.76 -40.06 -24.56
C ARG A 701 3.94 -39.85 -23.62
N PRO A 702 3.81 -39.05 -22.55
CA PRO A 702 4.88 -38.89 -21.58
C PRO A 702 5.35 -40.25 -21.04
N LEU A 703 6.62 -40.59 -21.31
CA LEU A 703 7.17 -41.91 -21.01
C LEU A 703 8.31 -41.78 -19.99
N PRO A 704 8.16 -42.28 -18.75
CA PRO A 704 9.29 -42.37 -17.83
C PRO A 704 10.24 -43.48 -18.30
N TRP A 705 11.48 -43.11 -18.61
CA TRP A 705 12.54 -44.01 -19.05
C TRP A 705 13.61 -44.14 -17.96
N SER A 706 14.14 -45.35 -17.77
CA SER A 706 15.30 -45.57 -16.88
C SER A 706 16.57 -45.25 -17.66
N PRO A 707 17.34 -44.22 -17.28
CA PRO A 707 18.58 -43.89 -17.95
C PRO A 707 19.65 -44.94 -17.64
N TRP A 708 20.46 -45.29 -18.64
CA TRP A 708 21.69 -46.04 -18.46
C TRP A 708 22.85 -45.30 -19.11
N PRO A 709 24.10 -45.42 -18.60
CA PRO A 709 25.22 -44.67 -19.14
C PRO A 709 25.47 -44.97 -20.63
N GLY A 710 25.65 -43.92 -21.44
CA GLY A 710 25.85 -44.03 -22.88
C GLY A 710 25.37 -42.79 -23.64
N HIS A 711 25.71 -42.73 -24.92
CA HIS A 711 25.12 -41.77 -25.85
C HIS A 711 23.83 -42.36 -26.43
N HIS A 712 22.78 -41.54 -26.44
CA HIS A 712 21.44 -41.91 -26.85
C HIS A 712 20.92 -40.97 -27.93
N VAL A 713 20.12 -41.50 -28.84
CA VAL A 713 19.36 -40.72 -29.83
C VAL A 713 17.88 -41.03 -29.65
N LEU A 714 17.13 -40.03 -29.21
CA LEU A 714 15.67 -40.09 -29.14
C LEU A 714 15.06 -39.40 -30.36
N GLU A 715 14.15 -40.09 -30.99
CA GLU A 715 13.37 -39.62 -32.13
C GLU A 715 11.88 -39.66 -31.80
N LEU A 716 11.18 -38.61 -32.20
CA LEU A 716 9.73 -38.60 -32.32
C LEU A 716 9.42 -38.93 -33.78
N VAL A 717 8.68 -40.00 -34.05
CA VAL A 717 8.41 -40.46 -35.42
C VAL A 717 6.93 -40.40 -35.75
N ASP A 718 6.58 -40.15 -37.01
CA ASP A 718 5.20 -40.19 -37.53
C ASP A 718 4.67 -41.63 -37.65
N ALA A 719 3.41 -41.78 -38.07
CA ALA A 719 2.78 -43.09 -38.27
C ALA A 719 3.49 -43.97 -39.32
N ARG A 720 4.31 -43.38 -40.20
CA ARG A 720 5.10 -44.06 -41.23
C ARG A 720 6.54 -44.32 -40.79
N GLY A 721 6.91 -43.93 -39.56
CA GLY A 721 8.25 -44.12 -39.01
C GLY A 721 9.28 -43.06 -39.44
N VAL A 722 8.84 -41.98 -40.10
CA VAL A 722 9.69 -40.83 -40.46
C VAL A 722 9.92 -39.98 -39.22
N ALA A 723 11.16 -39.58 -38.96
CA ALA A 723 11.48 -38.71 -37.84
C ALA A 723 10.85 -37.32 -38.03
N LEU A 724 10.02 -36.93 -37.07
CA LEU A 724 9.43 -35.61 -36.92
C LEU A 724 10.38 -34.66 -36.18
N ASP A 725 11.10 -35.18 -35.18
CA ASP A 725 12.16 -34.47 -34.46
C ASP A 725 13.15 -35.50 -33.86
N THR A 726 14.39 -35.08 -33.67
CA THR A 726 15.49 -35.92 -33.20
C THR A 726 16.36 -35.14 -32.22
N VAL A 727 16.64 -35.76 -31.08
CA VAL A 727 17.56 -35.26 -30.07
C VAL A 727 18.60 -36.33 -29.72
N SER A 728 19.85 -35.92 -29.63
CA SER A 728 20.94 -36.71 -29.04
C SER A 728 21.09 -36.37 -27.56
N PHE A 729 21.58 -37.26 -26.70
CA PHE A 729 21.93 -36.93 -25.32
C PHE A 729 22.86 -37.98 -24.72
N ASP A 730 23.69 -37.58 -23.77
CA ASP A 730 24.59 -38.47 -23.04
C ASP A 730 24.06 -38.73 -21.62
N VAL A 731 24.14 -39.96 -21.17
CA VAL A 731 23.95 -40.32 -19.76
C VAL A 731 25.30 -40.70 -19.16
N ARG A 732 25.66 -40.06 -18.05
CA ARG A 732 26.90 -40.30 -17.29
C ARG A 732 26.56 -40.87 -15.92
N GLY A 733 27.26 -41.91 -15.50
CA GLY A 733 27.11 -42.50 -14.16
C GLY A 733 28.24 -43.48 -13.87
N ALA A 734 28.59 -43.66 -12.60
CA ALA A 734 29.62 -44.61 -12.20
C ALA A 734 29.16 -46.04 -12.51
N GLN A 735 29.83 -46.72 -13.44
CA GLN A 735 29.65 -48.15 -13.62
C GLN A 735 30.27 -48.88 -12.41
N ALA A 736 29.46 -49.58 -11.62
CA ALA A 736 29.99 -50.61 -10.74
C ALA A 736 30.62 -51.70 -11.62
N LYS A 737 31.95 -51.82 -11.60
CA LYS A 737 32.67 -52.94 -12.24
C LYS A 737 32.08 -54.25 -11.74
N THR A 738 31.50 -55.04 -12.64
CA THR A 738 31.15 -56.43 -12.36
C THR A 738 32.44 -57.21 -12.06
N PRO A 739 32.54 -58.01 -10.97
CA PRO A 739 33.71 -58.86 -10.76
C PRO A 739 33.74 -59.96 -11.83
N GLY A 740 34.59 -59.77 -12.84
CA GLY A 740 34.90 -60.77 -13.84
C GLY A 740 35.67 -61.93 -13.21
N ALA A 741 35.30 -63.14 -13.62
CA ALA A 741 35.89 -64.41 -13.21
C ALA A 741 37.43 -64.37 -13.18
N ALA A 742 37.99 -64.83 -12.05
CA ALA A 742 39.41 -65.09 -11.91
C ALA A 742 39.81 -66.24 -12.85
N ALA A 743 40.54 -65.91 -13.92
CA ALA A 743 41.45 -66.84 -14.57
C ALA A 743 42.87 -66.59 -14.04
N VAL A 744 43.43 -67.66 -13.51
CA VAL A 744 44.77 -67.82 -12.94
C VAL A 744 45.87 -67.27 -13.85
N ARG A 745 46.80 -66.47 -13.31
CA ARG A 745 48.26 -66.65 -13.47
C ARG A 745 49.04 -65.71 -12.54
N GLY A 746 50.12 -66.28 -12.00
CA GLY A 746 50.82 -65.79 -10.81
C GLY A 746 51.75 -64.61 -11.01
N GLY A 747 52.21 -64.09 -9.87
CA GLY A 747 53.16 -62.99 -9.80
C GLY A 747 53.33 -62.55 -8.36
N THR A 748 54.18 -63.26 -7.63
CA THR A 748 54.74 -62.81 -6.35
C THR A 748 55.43 -61.46 -6.53
N LYS A 749 55.05 -60.45 -5.74
CA LYS A 749 55.98 -59.44 -5.22
C LYS A 749 55.34 -58.61 -4.10
N THR A 750 56.09 -58.58 -3.01
CA THR A 750 55.90 -57.89 -1.74
C THR A 750 56.35 -56.42 -1.84
N SER A 751 55.57 -55.49 -1.29
CA SER A 751 56.07 -54.23 -0.67
C SER A 751 54.92 -53.49 0.02
N ARG A 752 54.84 -53.52 1.36
CA ARG A 752 55.21 -52.41 2.27
C ARG A 752 54.64 -51.04 1.88
N LEU A 753 53.54 -50.69 2.54
CA LEU A 753 53.14 -49.31 2.85
C LEU A 753 54.15 -48.67 3.81
N PRO A 754 54.29 -47.34 3.76
CA PRO A 754 54.29 -46.59 5.01
C PRO A 754 53.18 -45.54 5.01
N ALA A 755 52.48 -45.53 6.13
CA ALA A 755 51.65 -44.42 6.60
C ALA A 755 52.52 -43.20 6.92
N LYS A 756 51.99 -41.98 6.71
CA LYS A 756 51.98 -40.86 7.68
C LYS A 756 51.30 -39.59 7.10
N PRO A 757 50.97 -38.58 7.93
CA PRO A 757 49.58 -38.13 8.05
C PRO A 757 49.37 -36.61 7.86
N VAL A 758 48.10 -36.21 7.91
CA VAL A 758 47.54 -34.97 8.49
C VAL A 758 48.34 -33.67 8.30
N SER A 759 47.77 -32.80 7.47
CA SER A 759 47.36 -31.45 7.84
C SER A 759 46.14 -31.06 7.03
#